data_AF-A0A7M5XMS4-F1
#
_entry.id   AF-A0A7M5XMS4-F1
#
_cell.length_a   1.000
_cell.length_b   1.000
_cell.length_c   1.000
_cell.angle_alpha   90.00
_cell.angle_beta   90.00
_cell.angle_gamma   90.00
#
_symmetry.space_group_name_H-M   'P 1'
#
loop_
_entity.id
_entity.type
_entity.pdbx_description
1 polymer ?
#
loop_
_entity_poly.entity_id
_entity_poly.type
_entity_poly.pdbx_seq_one_letter_code
_entity_poly.pdbx_strand_id
1 'polypeptide(L)'
;MVVIEEKPFRCGVVEGFYGRPWTCGQRKELFNRMHRSTMNTYIYAPKDDIKHRALWRQPYTKEEEMKLKDLIDAASAEEILFVYAISPGLDVTFSSAADISALKRKMKQVSKLGCKAFALLFDDINPTLKPADAAVYSSSAEAQAMLTNELFEHMKSQQFLFCPTEYCKTRALPTVRKSEYLNTLGQKLHPDIDVMWTGDKVIPEVITKESIKELGEVLQRKPVIWDNIHANDYDQRRVFLGGYHGRPVELYPYLNGILTNPNCEFEANFIAIHTLGTWCRIANSVQDSSSFDVQMVDLSDEVCVTPPETPVVPDVPEVDCEMSDELLPSLTAADVTSVIASYNYSEALKLALEEWLIEFNLNKKAPLKSYSKRNLKTQVINGQSVLTAKSYDLDVIGTAKETIETMKEDKSKLMALSHENLQLLTEMFCLPYEHGTKGNQLLSDFEWLLENVSDIYEEPPSKEKVSKWFEKLLQCDEKSQEVYNLFTNFSKIPNEAILYDLYPYIWDVKEVVSALESYVHWLSDSIACNLSIDTIKRSHNGLNIAINKLPIMNEFVEPWHIRYIGGLTGALHRMLPFQGGYIYLGQAPDIPTSAVLKTRSYSPSDKDSLYRFNRGVVDKSEVPMETTEDDIAFDYDIGVFSSFNSKTLFLIEDDEKELCGYVAAVSDNKQFVDHITDKWLPEVNTKYSETKTDRKLPHVDKPDEWKAPNSSHFILKLDSKVYEECILKRVINTVLSVLKTSGATTVYHKLDGVTNQDFFLELGFFPVQGDEKMFWRSL
;
A
#
# COMPACT_ATOMS: atom_id res chain seq x y z
N MET A 1 -3.39 12.30 52.65
CA MET A 1 -3.10 12.36 51.21
C MET A 1 -3.92 11.28 50.56
N VAL A 2 -4.94 11.65 49.76
CA VAL A 2 -5.56 10.70 48.84
C VAL A 2 -4.51 10.51 47.76
N VAL A 3 -3.89 9.32 47.71
CA VAL A 3 -3.10 8.92 46.55
C VAL A 3 -4.12 8.80 45.43
N ILE A 4 -4.20 9.82 44.58
CA ILE A 4 -4.90 9.70 43.31
C ILE A 4 -4.00 8.76 42.51
N GLU A 5 -4.35 7.48 42.43
CA GLU A 5 -3.69 6.57 41.49
C GLU A 5 -3.89 7.19 40.10
N GLU A 6 -2.79 7.65 39.47
CA GLU A 6 -2.85 8.12 38.09
C GLU A 6 -3.30 6.96 37.19
N LYS A 7 -4.26 7.22 36.31
CA LYS A 7 -4.69 6.23 35.31
C LYS A 7 -3.47 5.78 34.49
N PRO A 8 -3.26 4.47 34.27
CA PRO A 8 -2.14 4.00 33.48
C PRO A 8 -2.24 4.52 32.05
N PHE A 9 -1.11 4.95 31.49
CA PHE A 9 -1.03 5.42 30.12
C PHE A 9 -1.39 4.29 29.14
N ARG A 10 -2.36 4.54 28.26
CA ARG A 10 -2.82 3.53 27.30
C ARG A 10 -1.91 3.53 26.08
N CYS A 11 -1.22 2.44 25.84
CA CYS A 11 -0.41 2.27 24.63
C CYS A 11 -0.82 0.97 23.94
N GLY A 12 -1.07 1.04 22.63
CA GLY A 12 -1.40 -0.16 21.86
C GLY A 12 -2.13 0.11 20.57
N VAL A 13 -3.07 -0.77 20.22
CA VAL A 13 -3.66 -0.85 18.88
C VAL A 13 -5.18 -0.75 18.94
N VAL A 14 -5.75 0.04 18.04
CA VAL A 14 -7.18 0.03 17.71
C VAL A 14 -7.36 -0.62 16.34
N GLU A 15 -8.13 -1.71 16.28
CA GLU A 15 -8.54 -2.30 15.00
C GLU A 15 -9.75 -1.52 14.47
N GLY A 16 -9.50 -0.32 13.94
CA GLY A 16 -10.52 0.69 13.66
C GLY A 16 -10.77 1.03 12.19
N PHE A 17 -10.06 0.35 11.28
CA PHE A 17 -10.05 0.58 9.83
C PHE A 17 -11.28 0.00 9.10
N TYR A 18 -11.55 0.53 7.90
CA TYR A 18 -12.59 0.05 6.99
C TYR A 18 -12.12 -1.13 6.14
N GLY A 19 -12.84 -2.24 6.14
CA GLY A 19 -12.60 -3.45 5.34
C GLY A 19 -12.40 -4.73 6.17
N ARG A 20 -12.02 -5.87 5.54
CA ARG A 20 -11.82 -7.17 6.21
C ARG A 20 -11.12 -7.04 7.58
N PRO A 21 -11.81 -7.40 8.69
CA PRO A 21 -11.22 -7.46 10.02
C PRO A 21 -10.13 -8.52 10.12
N TRP A 22 -9.24 -8.37 11.11
CA TRP A 22 -8.25 -9.40 11.40
C TRP A 22 -8.89 -10.68 11.90
N THR A 23 -8.25 -11.80 11.62
CA THR A 23 -8.69 -13.12 12.10
C THR A 23 -8.41 -13.28 13.59
N CYS A 24 -9.05 -14.27 14.23
CA CYS A 24 -8.78 -14.58 15.64
C CYS A 24 -7.29 -14.90 15.88
N GLY A 25 -6.66 -15.69 15.01
CA GLY A 25 -5.24 -16.02 15.11
C GLY A 25 -4.34 -14.78 15.02
N GLN A 26 -4.63 -13.87 14.08
CA GLN A 26 -3.89 -12.60 13.95
C GLN A 26 -4.06 -11.71 15.20
N ARG A 27 -5.25 -11.65 15.80
CA ARG A 27 -5.45 -10.90 17.06
C ARG A 27 -4.69 -11.48 18.23
N LYS A 28 -4.62 -12.82 18.35
CA LYS A 28 -3.82 -13.46 19.40
C LYS A 28 -2.33 -13.19 19.24
N GLU A 29 -1.82 -13.29 18.00
CA GLU A 29 -0.46 -12.90 17.65
C GLU A 29 -0.19 -11.42 17.96
N LEU A 30 -1.15 -10.53 17.68
CA LEU A 30 -1.06 -9.12 18.03
C LEU A 30 -0.86 -8.92 19.53
N PHE A 31 -1.63 -9.63 20.37
CA PHE A 31 -1.52 -9.50 21.82
C PHE A 31 -0.13 -9.87 22.31
N ASN A 32 0.45 -10.96 21.78
CA ASN A 32 1.82 -11.35 22.09
C ASN A 32 2.85 -10.29 21.65
N ARG A 33 2.75 -9.78 20.41
CA ARG A 33 3.64 -8.71 19.91
C ARG A 33 3.53 -7.43 20.74
N MET A 34 2.31 -7.08 21.14
CA MET A 34 2.04 -5.93 22.01
C MET A 34 2.65 -6.12 23.39
N HIS A 35 2.49 -7.29 24.00
CA HIS A 35 3.09 -7.62 25.30
C HIS A 35 4.62 -7.49 25.25
N ARG A 36 5.27 -8.10 24.25
CA ARG A 36 6.72 -7.96 23.99
C ARG A 36 7.15 -6.51 23.77
N SER A 37 6.27 -5.71 23.18
CA SER A 37 6.49 -4.27 22.94
C SER A 37 6.07 -3.38 24.12
N THR A 38 5.79 -3.97 25.29
CA THR A 38 5.35 -3.28 26.53
C THR A 38 4.09 -2.42 26.35
N MET A 39 3.25 -2.78 25.38
CA MET A 39 1.93 -2.19 25.16
C MET A 39 0.89 -2.90 26.02
N ASN A 40 -0.24 -2.24 26.26
CA ASN A 40 -1.20 -2.69 27.27
C ASN A 40 -2.67 -2.60 26.84
N THR A 41 -3.00 -2.00 25.68
CA THR A 41 -4.41 -1.75 25.31
C THR A 41 -4.71 -2.20 23.88
N TYR A 42 -5.78 -2.98 23.71
CA TYR A 42 -6.36 -3.30 22.41
C TYR A 42 -7.82 -2.85 22.36
N ILE A 43 -8.19 -2.11 21.30
CA ILE A 43 -9.58 -1.72 21.04
C ILE A 43 -10.14 -2.53 19.87
N TYR A 44 -11.19 -3.29 20.16
CA TYR A 44 -12.01 -3.98 19.17
C TYR A 44 -13.03 -2.99 18.56
N ALA A 45 -12.69 -2.41 17.40
CA ALA A 45 -13.56 -1.48 16.66
C ALA A 45 -13.67 -1.75 15.13
N PRO A 46 -13.66 -3.01 14.65
CA PRO A 46 -13.61 -3.27 13.21
C PRO A 46 -14.88 -2.77 12.53
N LYS A 47 -14.74 -1.82 11.59
CA LYS A 47 -15.88 -1.16 10.93
C LYS A 47 -16.76 -2.13 10.13
N ASP A 48 -16.18 -3.23 9.65
CA ASP A 48 -16.85 -4.25 8.85
C ASP A 48 -17.41 -5.43 9.69
N ASP A 49 -17.25 -5.44 11.03
CA ASP A 49 -18.14 -6.26 11.86
C ASP A 49 -19.53 -5.61 11.84
N ILE A 50 -20.45 -6.24 11.11
CA ILE A 50 -21.82 -5.77 10.94
C ILE A 50 -22.49 -5.53 12.30
N LYS A 51 -22.20 -6.33 13.34
CA LYS A 51 -22.81 -6.21 14.67
C LYS A 51 -22.10 -5.19 15.58
N HIS A 52 -20.97 -4.63 15.15
CA HIS A 52 -20.30 -3.51 15.79
C HIS A 52 -20.92 -2.16 15.39
N ARG A 53 -21.35 -2.02 14.13
CA ARG A 53 -21.87 -0.75 13.56
C ARG A 53 -23.25 -0.86 12.89
N ALA A 54 -23.39 -1.51 11.74
CA ALA A 54 -24.63 -1.52 10.95
C ALA A 54 -25.86 -2.14 11.66
N LEU A 55 -25.65 -3.20 12.43
CA LEU A 55 -26.66 -3.98 13.16
C LEU A 55 -26.35 -3.99 14.66
N TRP A 56 -25.89 -2.87 15.21
CA TRP A 56 -25.44 -2.74 16.60
C TRP A 56 -26.49 -3.19 17.65
N ARG A 57 -27.79 -3.10 17.33
CA ARG A 57 -28.90 -3.57 18.18
C ARG A 57 -28.95 -5.09 18.33
N GLN A 58 -28.41 -5.83 17.35
CA GLN A 58 -28.47 -7.30 17.34
C GLN A 58 -27.42 -7.88 18.29
N PRO A 59 -27.81 -8.82 19.19
CA PRO A 59 -26.87 -9.52 20.04
C PRO A 59 -25.97 -10.46 19.21
N TYR A 60 -24.80 -10.76 19.77
CA TYR A 60 -23.96 -11.83 19.23
C TYR A 60 -24.66 -13.20 19.40
N THR A 61 -24.48 -14.11 18.43
CA THR A 61 -24.92 -15.51 18.55
C THR A 61 -24.02 -16.27 19.52
N LYS A 62 -24.37 -17.51 19.87
CA LYS A 62 -23.54 -18.33 20.77
C LYS A 62 -22.16 -18.61 20.19
N GLU A 63 -22.08 -18.82 18.89
CA GLU A 63 -20.83 -19.06 18.17
C GLU A 63 -19.94 -17.81 18.16
N GLU A 64 -20.53 -16.63 17.99
CA GLU A 64 -19.83 -15.34 18.06
C GLU A 64 -19.39 -15.01 19.49
N GLU A 65 -20.24 -15.27 20.50
CA GLU A 65 -19.90 -15.14 21.93
C GLU A 65 -18.67 -15.99 22.29
N MET A 66 -18.62 -17.25 21.83
CA MET A 66 -17.47 -18.12 22.09
C MET A 66 -16.17 -17.56 21.49
N LYS A 67 -16.24 -17.04 20.26
CA LYS A 67 -15.07 -16.40 19.61
C LYS A 67 -14.62 -15.14 20.33
N LEU A 68 -15.56 -14.30 20.75
CA LEU A 68 -15.24 -13.08 21.51
C LEU A 68 -14.68 -13.41 22.90
N LYS A 69 -15.24 -14.41 23.59
CA LYS A 69 -14.71 -14.87 24.88
C LYS A 69 -13.28 -15.37 24.74
N ASP A 70 -13.00 -16.21 23.75
CA ASP A 70 -11.65 -16.72 23.47
C ASP A 70 -10.65 -15.57 23.20
N LEU A 71 -11.07 -14.51 22.51
CA LEU A 71 -10.25 -13.31 22.31
C LEU A 71 -10.03 -12.50 23.60
N ILE A 72 -11.06 -12.32 24.42
CA ILE A 72 -10.96 -11.61 25.70
C ILE A 72 -10.01 -12.36 26.65
N ASP A 73 -10.14 -13.69 26.73
CA ASP A 73 -9.30 -14.53 27.56
C ASP A 73 -7.84 -14.49 27.07
N ALA A 74 -7.61 -14.54 25.75
CA ALA A 74 -6.27 -14.44 25.18
C ALA A 74 -5.62 -13.06 25.43
N ALA A 75 -6.36 -11.97 25.29
CA ALA A 75 -5.87 -10.64 25.64
C ALA A 75 -5.47 -10.56 27.12
N SER A 76 -6.31 -11.09 28.01
CA SER A 76 -6.02 -11.13 29.44
C SER A 76 -4.79 -11.98 29.79
N ALA A 77 -4.50 -13.04 29.03
CA ALA A 77 -3.33 -13.89 29.25
C ALA A 77 -2.01 -13.18 28.91
N GLU A 78 -2.05 -12.25 27.94
CA GLU A 78 -0.91 -11.42 27.51
C GLU A 78 -0.89 -10.05 28.22
N GLU A 79 -1.65 -9.90 29.31
CA GLU A 79 -1.78 -8.64 30.08
C GLU A 79 -2.29 -7.44 29.25
N ILE A 80 -3.02 -7.72 28.18
CA ILE A 80 -3.63 -6.72 27.30
C ILE A 80 -5.05 -6.41 27.77
N LEU A 81 -5.31 -5.13 28.02
CA LEU A 81 -6.66 -4.62 28.24
C LEU A 81 -7.46 -4.69 26.94
N PHE A 82 -8.43 -5.59 26.91
CA PHE A 82 -9.42 -5.67 25.85
C PHE A 82 -10.55 -4.65 26.06
N VAL A 83 -10.65 -3.68 25.14
CA VAL A 83 -11.73 -2.69 25.10
C VAL A 83 -12.72 -3.06 23.99
N TYR A 84 -13.97 -3.29 24.34
CA TYR A 84 -15.03 -3.50 23.36
C TYR A 84 -15.65 -2.16 22.94
N ALA A 85 -15.51 -1.78 21.66
CA ALA A 85 -16.16 -0.60 21.11
C ALA A 85 -17.51 -0.94 20.45
N ILE A 86 -18.42 0.03 20.42
CA ILE A 86 -19.68 -0.06 19.66
C ILE A 86 -20.00 1.29 18.99
N SER A 87 -20.50 1.24 17.76
CA SER A 87 -20.72 2.42 16.90
C SER A 87 -22.20 2.60 16.55
N PRO A 88 -23.05 3.13 17.45
CA PRO A 88 -24.49 3.23 17.20
C PRO A 88 -24.92 4.46 16.39
N GLY A 89 -23.99 5.38 16.10
CA GLY A 89 -24.29 6.74 15.62
C GLY A 89 -25.03 6.85 14.27
N LEU A 90 -25.05 5.80 13.46
CA LEU A 90 -25.71 5.84 12.14
C LEU A 90 -27.22 5.96 12.23
N ASP A 91 -27.84 5.25 13.17
CA ASP A 91 -29.30 5.12 13.21
C ASP A 91 -29.87 5.11 14.63
N VAL A 92 -29.07 5.38 15.66
CA VAL A 92 -29.56 5.55 17.04
C VAL A 92 -30.59 6.68 17.12
N THR A 93 -31.61 6.48 17.93
CA THR A 93 -32.52 7.54 18.37
C THR A 93 -32.28 7.74 19.85
N PHE A 94 -31.58 8.81 20.22
CA PHE A 94 -31.07 9.02 21.58
C PHE A 94 -32.18 9.06 22.63
N SER A 95 -33.35 9.58 22.28
CA SER A 95 -34.55 9.66 23.12
C SER A 95 -35.34 8.35 23.23
N SER A 96 -34.97 7.30 22.48
CA SER A 96 -35.67 6.02 22.47
C SER A 96 -35.20 5.09 23.59
N ALA A 97 -36.08 4.82 24.55
CA ALA A 97 -35.83 3.84 25.60
C ALA A 97 -35.53 2.42 25.05
N ALA A 98 -36.07 2.08 23.88
CA ALA A 98 -35.80 0.79 23.23
C ALA A 98 -34.36 0.70 22.72
N ASP A 99 -33.83 1.78 22.13
CA ASP A 99 -32.45 1.86 21.63
C ASP A 99 -31.45 1.85 22.79
N ILE A 100 -31.70 2.64 23.84
CA ILE A 100 -30.89 2.64 25.06
C ILE A 100 -30.88 1.24 25.70
N SER A 101 -32.04 0.58 25.78
CA SER A 101 -32.14 -0.79 26.29
C SER A 101 -31.40 -1.80 25.42
N ALA A 102 -31.39 -1.63 24.10
CA ALA A 102 -30.63 -2.48 23.19
C ALA A 102 -29.11 -2.34 23.40
N LEU A 103 -28.61 -1.10 23.55
CA LEU A 103 -27.20 -0.84 23.89
C LEU A 103 -26.81 -1.50 25.21
N LYS A 104 -27.58 -1.25 26.27
CA LYS A 104 -27.35 -1.86 27.59
C LYS A 104 -27.31 -3.39 27.53
N ARG A 105 -28.25 -4.02 26.80
CA ARG A 105 -28.26 -5.48 26.62
C ARG A 105 -27.02 -5.97 25.87
N LYS A 106 -26.62 -5.29 24.79
CA LYS A 106 -25.46 -5.68 23.98
C LYS A 106 -24.15 -5.55 24.76
N MET A 107 -23.94 -4.43 25.45
CA MET A 107 -22.74 -4.21 26.26
C MET A 107 -22.68 -5.18 27.45
N LYS A 108 -23.82 -5.46 28.11
CA LYS A 108 -23.90 -6.49 29.16
C LYS A 108 -23.62 -7.90 28.65
N GLN A 109 -24.01 -8.21 27.42
CA GLN A 109 -23.68 -9.50 26.80
C GLN A 109 -22.15 -9.68 26.75
N VAL A 110 -21.42 -8.68 26.25
CA VAL A 110 -19.96 -8.72 26.13
C VAL A 110 -19.28 -8.66 27.51
N SER A 111 -19.80 -7.87 28.44
CA SER A 111 -19.30 -7.83 29.83
C SER A 111 -19.34 -9.20 30.51
N LYS A 112 -20.41 -9.99 30.30
CA LYS A 112 -20.51 -11.36 30.83
C LYS A 112 -19.47 -12.32 30.28
N LEU A 113 -18.82 -12.00 29.16
CA LEU A 113 -17.73 -12.80 28.59
C LEU A 113 -16.39 -12.56 29.29
N GLY A 114 -16.28 -11.50 30.12
CA GLY A 114 -15.06 -11.13 30.85
C GLY A 114 -14.53 -9.73 30.51
N CYS A 115 -15.12 -9.04 29.52
CA CYS A 115 -14.68 -7.70 29.12
C CYS A 115 -15.00 -6.65 30.20
N LYS A 116 -13.99 -5.85 30.56
CA LYS A 116 -14.06 -4.84 31.64
C LYS A 116 -14.04 -3.39 31.14
N ALA A 117 -13.65 -3.16 29.90
CA ALA A 117 -13.49 -1.82 29.32
C ALA A 117 -14.32 -1.65 28.04
N PHE A 118 -14.88 -0.46 27.85
CA PHE A 118 -15.83 -0.19 26.76
C PHE A 118 -15.53 1.11 26.05
N ALA A 119 -15.96 1.23 24.79
CA ALA A 119 -15.91 2.48 24.05
C ALA A 119 -17.20 2.73 23.25
N LEU A 120 -17.60 4.00 23.17
CA LEU A 120 -18.73 4.44 22.34
C LEU A 120 -18.21 5.36 21.23
N LEU A 121 -18.49 5.00 19.98
CA LEU A 121 -17.92 5.70 18.81
C LEU A 121 -19.01 6.45 18.03
N PHE A 122 -18.81 7.75 17.84
CA PHE A 122 -19.65 8.63 17.03
C PHE A 122 -18.87 9.29 15.88
N ASP A 123 -17.84 8.59 15.38
CA ASP A 123 -17.04 8.95 14.21
C ASP A 123 -17.82 8.74 12.90
N ASP A 124 -17.54 9.57 11.88
CA ASP A 124 -18.09 9.45 10.52
C ASP A 124 -19.63 9.33 10.45
N ILE A 125 -20.33 10.18 11.21
CA ILE A 125 -21.79 10.30 11.19
C ILE A 125 -22.23 11.73 10.88
N ASN A 126 -23.50 11.89 10.50
CA ASN A 126 -24.11 13.21 10.41
C ASN A 126 -24.38 13.77 11.82
N PRO A 127 -23.87 14.96 12.18
CA PRO A 127 -24.09 15.54 13.50
C PRO A 127 -25.52 16.05 13.74
N THR A 128 -26.39 16.02 12.71
CA THR A 128 -27.77 16.50 12.80
C THR A 128 -28.65 15.54 13.60
N LEU A 129 -29.32 16.06 14.64
CA LEU A 129 -30.29 15.30 15.41
C LEU A 129 -31.54 14.97 14.58
N LYS A 130 -32.11 13.79 14.83
CA LYS A 130 -33.45 13.45 14.33
C LYS A 130 -34.51 14.33 15.02
N PRO A 131 -35.68 14.55 14.40
CA PRO A 131 -36.73 15.40 14.99
C PRO A 131 -37.15 14.99 16.41
N ALA A 132 -37.22 13.68 16.68
CA ALA A 132 -37.54 13.16 18.02
C ALA A 132 -36.47 13.52 19.06
N ASP A 133 -35.19 13.47 18.67
CA ASP A 133 -34.08 13.78 19.56
C ASP A 133 -33.90 15.29 19.74
N ALA A 134 -34.16 16.08 18.69
CA ALA A 134 -34.13 17.55 18.75
C ALA A 134 -35.22 18.15 19.64
N ALA A 135 -36.28 17.38 19.95
CA ALA A 135 -37.31 17.78 20.92
C ALA A 135 -36.87 17.58 22.38
N VAL A 136 -35.81 16.80 22.64
CA VAL A 136 -35.34 16.42 23.98
C VAL A 136 -33.99 17.05 24.29
N TYR A 137 -33.08 17.08 23.32
CA TYR A 137 -31.71 17.54 23.49
C TYR A 137 -31.47 18.83 22.71
N SER A 138 -30.69 19.73 23.30
CA SER A 138 -30.32 21.01 22.69
C SER A 138 -29.27 20.86 21.59
N SER A 139 -28.45 19.80 21.62
CA SER A 139 -27.41 19.52 20.63
C SER A 139 -27.09 18.03 20.55
N SER A 140 -26.43 17.62 19.46
CA SER A 140 -25.93 16.24 19.33
C SER A 140 -24.84 15.90 20.34
N ALA A 141 -23.99 16.86 20.71
CA ALA A 141 -23.01 16.69 21.79
C ALA A 141 -23.70 16.35 23.13
N GLU A 142 -24.79 17.05 23.47
CA GLU A 142 -25.56 16.75 24.68
C GLU A 142 -26.19 15.36 24.60
N ALA A 143 -26.85 15.02 23.49
CA ALA A 143 -27.48 13.71 23.32
C ALA A 143 -26.46 12.56 23.46
N GLN A 144 -25.29 12.70 22.83
CA GLN A 144 -24.20 11.75 22.90
C GLN A 144 -23.59 11.66 24.31
N ALA A 145 -23.32 12.79 24.97
CA ALA A 145 -22.79 12.81 26.34
C ALA A 145 -23.73 12.14 27.33
N MET A 146 -25.03 12.47 27.27
CA MET A 146 -26.04 11.91 28.18
C MET A 146 -26.20 10.40 27.99
N LEU A 147 -26.27 9.93 26.74
CA LEU A 147 -26.29 8.50 26.44
C LEU A 147 -25.03 7.78 26.95
N THR A 148 -23.86 8.38 26.75
CA THR A 148 -22.58 7.80 27.17
C THR A 148 -22.50 7.72 28.68
N ASN A 149 -22.88 8.78 29.40
CA ASN A 149 -22.93 8.81 30.86
C ASN A 149 -23.88 7.74 31.41
N GLU A 150 -25.08 7.61 30.84
CA GLU A 150 -26.05 6.60 31.27
C GLU A 150 -25.50 5.17 31.09
N LEU A 151 -24.77 4.91 30.01
CA LEU A 151 -24.12 3.61 29.77
C LEU A 151 -22.93 3.40 30.71
N PHE A 152 -22.10 4.43 30.94
CA PHE A 152 -20.97 4.39 31.86
C PHE A 152 -21.42 4.00 33.28
N GLU A 153 -22.43 4.70 33.81
CA GLU A 153 -23.01 4.41 35.12
C GLU A 153 -23.65 3.01 35.18
N HIS A 154 -24.33 2.60 34.10
CA HIS A 154 -24.98 1.29 34.03
C HIS A 154 -23.99 0.13 34.04
N MET A 155 -22.87 0.29 33.34
CA MET A 155 -21.83 -0.72 33.23
C MET A 155 -20.95 -0.76 34.47
N LYS A 156 -20.89 0.32 35.26
CA LYS A 156 -19.99 0.49 36.41
C LYS A 156 -18.53 0.17 36.05
N SER A 157 -18.16 0.46 34.80
CA SER A 157 -16.81 0.21 34.29
C SER A 157 -15.93 1.40 34.65
N GLN A 158 -14.74 1.12 35.17
CA GLN A 158 -13.73 2.16 35.45
C GLN A 158 -12.97 2.60 34.19
N GLN A 159 -13.19 1.94 33.05
CA GLN A 159 -12.42 2.14 31.83
C GLN A 159 -13.35 2.30 30.63
N PHE A 160 -13.63 3.56 30.28
CA PHE A 160 -14.59 3.89 29.24
C PHE A 160 -14.03 4.99 28.33
N LEU A 161 -14.15 4.79 27.03
CA LEU A 161 -13.69 5.75 26.03
C LEU A 161 -14.85 6.26 25.17
N PHE A 162 -14.70 7.47 24.66
CA PHE A 162 -15.66 8.13 23.79
C PHE A 162 -14.94 8.69 22.57
N CYS A 163 -15.38 8.31 21.36
CA CYS A 163 -14.92 8.95 20.12
C CYS A 163 -15.95 9.99 19.66
N PRO A 164 -15.61 11.29 19.67
CA PRO A 164 -16.49 12.36 19.23
C PRO A 164 -16.74 12.33 17.72
N THR A 165 -17.79 13.03 17.28
CA THR A 165 -18.04 13.32 15.86
C THR A 165 -17.04 14.33 15.31
N GLU A 166 -16.71 15.37 16.10
CA GLU A 166 -15.60 16.28 15.83
C GLU A 166 -14.33 15.70 16.48
N TYR A 167 -13.68 14.71 15.83
CA TYR A 167 -12.53 13.97 16.39
C TYR A 167 -11.15 14.49 15.97
N CYS A 168 -11.11 15.56 15.18
CA CYS A 168 -9.88 16.23 14.79
C CYS A 168 -10.12 17.73 14.58
N LYS A 169 -9.05 18.51 14.53
CA LYS A 169 -9.14 19.99 14.44
C LYS A 169 -9.86 20.43 13.18
N THR A 170 -9.65 19.78 12.03
CA THR A 170 -10.36 20.11 10.78
C THR A 170 -11.86 19.84 10.83
N ARG A 171 -12.33 19.01 11.78
CA ARG A 171 -13.76 18.76 12.02
C ARG A 171 -14.36 19.64 13.11
N ALA A 172 -13.54 20.37 13.87
CA ALA A 172 -14.00 21.23 14.95
C ALA A 172 -14.52 22.57 14.42
N LEU A 173 -15.83 22.83 14.53
CA LEU A 173 -16.47 23.98 13.91
C LEU A 173 -16.86 25.06 14.95
N PRO A 174 -16.46 26.34 14.78
CA PRO A 174 -15.58 26.87 13.73
C PRO A 174 -14.08 26.63 13.98
N THR A 175 -13.69 26.39 15.24
CA THR A 175 -12.33 25.99 15.66
C THR A 175 -12.45 25.12 16.91
N VAL A 176 -11.36 24.44 17.32
CA VAL A 176 -11.33 23.64 18.56
C VAL A 176 -11.83 24.45 19.76
N ARG A 177 -11.25 25.64 20.01
CA ARG A 177 -11.61 26.47 21.16
C ARG A 177 -13.06 26.97 21.16
N LYS A 178 -13.61 27.25 19.98
CA LYS A 178 -14.95 27.83 19.80
C LYS A 178 -16.02 26.81 19.44
N SER A 179 -15.67 25.53 19.34
CA SER A 179 -16.63 24.48 19.02
C SER A 179 -17.62 24.30 20.16
N GLU A 180 -18.89 24.61 19.90
CA GLU A 180 -19.97 24.37 20.85
C GLU A 180 -20.10 22.87 21.17
N TYR A 181 -19.85 22.02 20.17
CA TYR A 181 -19.87 20.57 20.31
C TYR A 181 -18.81 20.08 21.32
N LEU A 182 -17.54 20.47 21.13
CA LEU A 182 -16.44 20.06 22.03
C LEU A 182 -16.57 20.67 23.42
N ASN A 183 -16.98 21.94 23.53
CA ASN A 183 -17.21 22.58 24.82
C ASN A 183 -18.35 21.88 25.60
N THR A 184 -19.42 21.47 24.91
CA THR A 184 -20.52 20.70 25.51
C THR A 184 -20.01 19.35 26.02
N LEU A 185 -19.18 18.64 25.27
CA LEU A 185 -18.57 17.39 25.72
C LEU A 185 -17.63 17.60 26.91
N GLY A 186 -16.84 18.67 26.93
CA GLY A 186 -16.00 19.02 28.07
C GLY A 186 -16.82 19.18 29.35
N GLN A 187 -17.94 19.89 29.26
CA GLN A 187 -18.82 20.20 30.39
C GLN A 187 -19.73 19.06 30.84
N LYS A 188 -20.28 18.26 29.91
CA LYS A 188 -21.36 17.30 30.20
C LYS A 188 -20.92 15.84 30.21
N LEU A 189 -19.84 15.47 29.53
CA LEU A 189 -19.35 14.10 29.56
C LEU A 189 -18.72 13.80 30.93
N HIS A 190 -19.00 12.62 31.50
CA HIS A 190 -18.49 12.23 32.80
C HIS A 190 -16.95 12.33 32.83
N PRO A 191 -16.33 12.90 33.88
CA PRO A 191 -14.90 13.21 33.90
C PRO A 191 -13.99 11.99 33.77
N ASP A 192 -14.45 10.82 34.21
CA ASP A 192 -13.69 9.57 34.10
C ASP A 192 -13.72 8.91 32.72
N ILE A 193 -14.53 9.42 31.79
CA ILE A 193 -14.58 8.91 30.41
C ILE A 193 -13.46 9.58 29.60
N ASP A 194 -12.55 8.76 29.06
CA ASP A 194 -11.48 9.25 28.20
C ASP A 194 -12.03 9.64 26.81
N VAL A 195 -11.52 10.71 26.21
CA VAL A 195 -11.97 11.19 24.88
C VAL A 195 -10.88 10.93 23.85
N MET A 196 -11.26 10.27 22.76
CA MET A 196 -10.37 9.98 21.63
C MET A 196 -10.19 11.20 20.72
N TRP A 197 -9.00 11.36 20.16
CA TRP A 197 -8.68 12.45 19.24
C TRP A 197 -7.62 12.01 18.22
N THR A 198 -7.74 12.39 16.95
CA THR A 198 -6.76 11.98 15.93
C THR A 198 -5.66 13.00 15.69
N GLY A 199 -5.80 14.24 16.18
CA GLY A 199 -4.86 15.34 15.97
C GLY A 199 -5.44 16.46 15.12
N ASP A 200 -4.58 17.17 14.39
CA ASP A 200 -5.02 18.31 13.57
C ASP A 200 -5.85 17.89 12.35
N LYS A 201 -5.67 16.65 11.90
CA LYS A 201 -6.31 16.02 10.74
C LYS A 201 -6.85 14.65 11.10
N VAL A 202 -7.57 14.03 10.16
CA VAL A 202 -7.84 12.59 10.26
C VAL A 202 -6.51 11.82 10.29
N ILE A 203 -5.56 12.21 9.44
CA ILE A 203 -4.20 11.66 9.42
C ILE A 203 -3.21 12.82 9.57
N PRO A 204 -2.80 13.18 10.80
CA PRO A 204 -1.84 14.26 10.99
C PRO A 204 -0.43 13.80 10.63
N GLU A 205 0.29 14.64 9.90
CA GLU A 205 1.74 14.49 9.70
C GLU A 205 2.49 14.67 11.03
N VAL A 206 2.11 15.70 11.80
CA VAL A 206 2.67 16.01 13.12
C VAL A 206 1.52 16.31 14.09
N ILE A 207 1.68 15.90 15.35
CA ILE A 207 0.82 16.34 16.47
C ILE A 207 1.67 17.22 17.39
N THR A 208 1.28 18.48 17.58
CA THR A 208 2.05 19.43 18.39
C THR A 208 1.54 19.50 19.82
N LYS A 209 2.42 19.83 20.76
CA LYS A 209 2.08 20.03 22.17
C LYS A 209 1.04 21.13 22.36
N GLU A 210 1.13 22.19 21.57
CA GLU A 210 0.23 23.34 21.61
C GLU A 210 -1.19 22.94 21.22
N SER A 211 -1.35 22.11 20.17
CA SER A 211 -2.66 21.60 19.74
C SER A 211 -3.33 20.73 20.82
N ILE A 212 -2.55 19.87 21.48
CA ILE A 212 -3.06 18.99 22.55
C ILE A 212 -3.40 19.78 23.81
N LYS A 213 -2.63 20.81 24.15
CA LYS A 213 -2.95 21.70 25.28
C LYS A 213 -4.26 22.47 25.03
N GLU A 214 -4.42 23.04 23.85
CA GLU A 214 -5.67 23.72 23.48
C GLU A 214 -6.87 22.79 23.61
N LEU A 215 -6.75 21.56 23.08
CA LEU A 215 -7.80 20.56 23.19
C LEU A 215 -8.08 20.16 24.64
N GLY A 216 -7.05 19.96 25.45
CA GLY A 216 -7.17 19.58 26.86
C GLY A 216 -7.90 20.62 27.70
N GLU A 217 -7.74 21.91 27.39
CA GLU A 217 -8.51 23.00 28.01
C GLU A 217 -10.00 22.92 27.67
N VAL A 218 -10.34 22.64 26.40
CA VAL A 218 -11.73 22.55 25.93
C VAL A 218 -12.44 21.31 26.47
N LEU A 219 -11.77 20.15 26.40
CA LEU A 219 -12.30 18.89 26.89
C LEU A 219 -12.24 18.76 28.41
N GLN A 220 -11.46 19.60 29.10
CA GLN A 220 -11.22 19.54 30.55
C GLN A 220 -10.62 18.19 31.00
N ARG A 221 -9.85 17.53 30.13
CA ARG A 221 -9.18 16.24 30.37
C ARG A 221 -8.08 16.01 29.34
N LYS A 222 -7.11 15.15 29.67
CA LYS A 222 -6.10 14.68 28.72
C LYS A 222 -6.77 13.74 27.70
N PRO A 223 -6.57 13.94 26.39
CA PRO A 223 -7.14 13.06 25.37
C PRO A 223 -6.35 11.75 25.26
N VAL A 224 -6.96 10.74 24.63
CA VAL A 224 -6.28 9.54 24.12
C VAL A 224 -6.15 9.68 22.61
N ILE A 225 -4.94 9.57 22.07
CA ILE A 225 -4.74 9.68 20.62
C ILE A 225 -5.22 8.39 19.95
N TRP A 226 -6.12 8.53 18.97
CA TRP A 226 -6.36 7.53 17.94
C TRP A 226 -5.48 7.91 16.76
N ASP A 227 -4.35 7.23 16.57
CA ASP A 227 -3.36 7.62 15.58
C ASP A 227 -3.55 6.90 14.25
N ASN A 228 -3.81 7.63 13.17
CA ASN A 228 -3.98 7.08 11.83
C ASN A 228 -2.71 7.21 10.96
N ILE A 229 -1.55 7.55 11.52
CA ILE A 229 -0.31 7.73 10.74
C ILE A 229 0.06 6.49 9.89
N HIS A 230 -0.31 5.28 10.32
CA HIS A 230 -0.09 4.04 9.57
C HIS A 230 -1.36 3.44 8.95
N ALA A 231 -2.51 4.12 9.02
CA ALA A 231 -3.74 3.62 8.41
C ALA A 231 -3.63 3.68 6.88
N ASN A 232 -4.11 2.66 6.16
CA ASN A 232 -4.11 2.62 4.69
C ASN A 232 -5.47 2.27 4.05
N ASP A 233 -6.54 2.23 4.84
CA ASP A 233 -7.89 1.88 4.38
C ASP A 233 -8.47 2.89 3.37
N TYR A 234 -8.02 4.14 3.41
CA TYR A 234 -8.42 5.18 2.46
C TYR A 234 -7.77 5.05 1.08
N ASP A 235 -6.66 4.32 0.94
CA ASP A 235 -5.97 4.08 -0.33
C ASP A 235 -5.29 2.70 -0.34
N GLN A 236 -5.98 1.71 -0.90
CA GLN A 236 -5.56 0.31 -0.95
C GLN A 236 -4.30 0.03 -1.79
N ARG A 237 -3.74 1.05 -2.44
CA ARG A 237 -2.47 0.96 -3.17
C ARG A 237 -1.28 1.41 -2.34
N ARG A 238 -1.53 1.86 -1.11
CA ARG A 238 -0.51 2.30 -0.17
C ARG A 238 -0.40 1.31 0.97
N VAL A 239 0.83 1.16 1.46
CA VAL A 239 1.16 0.47 2.70
C VAL A 239 2.23 1.31 3.38
N PHE A 240 2.22 1.36 4.71
CA PHE A 240 3.10 2.20 5.51
C PHE A 240 4.00 1.34 6.39
N LEU A 241 5.28 1.32 6.02
CA LEU A 241 6.36 0.56 6.63
C LEU A 241 7.43 1.50 7.24
N GLY A 242 7.16 2.81 7.27
CA GLY A 242 7.99 3.79 7.99
C GLY A 242 7.83 3.69 9.52
N GLY A 243 8.86 4.09 10.26
CA GLY A 243 8.82 4.16 11.72
C GLY A 243 7.84 5.21 12.25
N TYR A 244 7.34 5.03 13.46
CA TYR A 244 6.45 5.98 14.12
C TYR A 244 7.11 7.36 14.29
N HIS A 245 6.52 8.41 13.71
CA HIS A 245 7.14 9.74 13.63
C HIS A 245 6.14 10.89 13.81
N GLY A 246 6.63 12.12 14.03
CA GLY A 246 5.82 13.33 14.12
C GLY A 246 5.04 13.51 15.45
N ARG A 247 5.34 12.70 16.47
CA ARG A 247 4.74 12.80 17.82
C ARG A 247 5.87 12.96 18.84
N PRO A 248 6.25 14.19 19.22
CA PRO A 248 7.31 14.42 20.20
C PRO A 248 7.00 13.73 21.54
N VAL A 249 8.01 13.22 22.24
CA VAL A 249 7.83 12.54 23.55
C VAL A 249 7.28 13.50 24.61
N GLU A 250 7.45 14.80 24.41
CA GLU A 250 6.91 15.89 25.22
C GLU A 250 5.37 15.95 25.22
N LEU A 251 4.71 15.21 24.32
CA LEU A 251 3.26 15.01 24.35
C LEU A 251 2.82 14.13 25.52
N TYR A 252 3.67 13.18 25.95
CA TYR A 252 3.31 12.12 26.88
C TYR A 252 2.61 12.63 28.17
N PRO A 253 3.08 13.70 28.84
CA PRO A 253 2.42 14.22 30.06
C PRO A 253 1.04 14.83 29.81
N TYR A 254 0.69 15.15 28.56
CA TYR A 254 -0.57 15.81 28.17
C TYR A 254 -1.60 14.82 27.61
N LEU A 255 -1.26 13.53 27.53
CA LEU A 255 -2.09 12.48 26.98
C LEU A 255 -2.43 11.43 28.05
N ASN A 256 -3.57 10.77 27.89
CA ASN A 256 -3.92 9.55 28.63
C ASN A 256 -3.55 8.28 27.85
N GLY A 257 -3.10 8.42 26.60
CA GLY A 257 -2.65 7.30 25.79
C GLY A 257 -2.48 7.61 24.32
N ILE A 258 -1.89 6.67 23.59
CA ILE A 258 -1.80 6.61 22.14
C ILE A 258 -2.15 5.19 21.68
N LEU A 259 -3.12 5.11 20.77
CA LEU A 259 -3.60 3.89 20.16
C LEU A 259 -3.48 4.01 18.65
N THR A 260 -2.59 3.24 18.03
CA THR A 260 -2.42 3.26 16.58
C THR A 260 -3.54 2.47 15.88
N ASN A 261 -4.09 3.05 14.82
CA ASN A 261 -4.92 2.39 13.82
C ASN A 261 -4.03 2.13 12.59
N PRO A 262 -3.47 0.91 12.45
CA PRO A 262 -2.38 0.67 11.52
C PRO A 262 -2.90 0.19 10.15
N ASN A 263 -2.02 -0.41 9.34
CA ASN A 263 -2.40 -0.94 8.03
C ASN A 263 -3.43 -2.07 8.17
N CYS A 264 -4.21 -2.25 7.12
CA CYS A 264 -5.20 -3.32 7.02
C CYS A 264 -4.53 -4.70 7.01
N GLU A 265 -3.44 -4.82 6.25
CA GLU A 265 -2.60 -6.01 6.16
C GLU A 265 -1.87 -6.22 7.49
N PHE A 266 -2.06 -7.40 8.09
CA PHE A 266 -1.65 -7.64 9.47
C PHE A 266 -0.13 -7.65 9.61
N GLU A 267 0.57 -8.35 8.71
CA GLU A 267 2.02 -8.51 8.78
C GLU A 267 2.77 -7.23 8.39
N ALA A 268 2.12 -6.27 7.72
CA ALA A 268 2.67 -4.95 7.43
C ALA A 268 2.87 -4.09 8.70
N ASN A 269 2.27 -4.47 9.82
CA ASN A 269 2.23 -3.64 11.03
C ASN A 269 3.36 -3.90 12.02
N PHE A 270 4.33 -4.76 11.68
CA PHE A 270 5.45 -5.06 12.57
C PHE A 270 6.20 -3.79 12.99
N ILE A 271 6.59 -2.97 12.02
CA ILE A 271 7.34 -1.72 12.27
C ILE A 271 6.47 -0.70 13.02
N ALA A 272 5.22 -0.52 12.61
CA ALA A 272 4.31 0.44 13.23
C ALA A 272 4.11 0.16 14.73
N ILE A 273 3.90 -1.11 15.09
CA ILE A 273 3.73 -1.54 16.48
C ILE A 273 5.06 -1.46 17.22
N HIS A 274 6.13 -2.02 16.66
CA HIS A 274 7.44 -2.04 17.32
C HIS A 274 7.94 -0.62 17.66
N THR A 275 7.89 0.30 16.69
CA THR A 275 8.41 1.66 16.86
C THR A 275 7.54 2.53 17.78
N LEU A 276 6.22 2.31 17.83
CA LEU A 276 5.35 2.93 18.85
C LEU A 276 5.65 2.40 20.25
N GLY A 277 5.91 1.09 20.38
CA GLY A 277 6.31 0.48 21.66
C GLY A 277 7.60 1.08 22.18
N THR A 278 8.60 1.23 21.31
CA THR A 278 9.86 1.92 21.61
C THR A 278 9.64 3.38 22.02
N TRP A 279 8.79 4.11 21.30
CA TRP A 279 8.41 5.48 21.65
C TRP A 279 7.83 5.57 23.06
N CYS A 280 6.92 4.65 23.41
CA CYS A 280 6.25 4.65 24.71
C CYS A 280 7.21 4.35 25.86
N ARG A 281 8.14 3.39 25.68
CA ARG A 281 9.17 3.09 26.70
C ARG A 281 10.07 4.29 26.97
N ILE A 282 10.55 4.95 25.91
CA ILE A 282 11.40 6.13 26.03
C ILE A 282 10.64 7.27 26.70
N ALA A 283 9.42 7.57 26.25
CA ALA A 283 8.59 8.62 26.83
C ALA A 283 8.32 8.41 28.33
N ASN A 284 8.04 7.16 28.74
CA ASN A 284 7.86 6.82 30.15
C ASN A 284 9.14 7.02 30.97
N SER A 285 10.30 6.57 30.45
CA SER A 285 11.59 6.71 31.14
C SER A 285 12.01 8.18 31.34
N VAL A 286 11.70 9.06 30.38
CA VAL A 286 11.96 10.50 30.47
C VAL A 286 11.05 11.15 31.51
N GLN A 287 9.79 10.72 31.63
CA GLN A 287 8.91 11.21 32.67
C GLN A 287 9.42 10.80 34.07
N ASP A 288 9.79 9.54 34.24
CA ASP A 288 10.32 9.04 35.51
C ASP A 288 11.56 9.82 35.94
N SER A 289 12.54 10.03 35.05
CA SER A 289 13.76 10.80 35.37
C SER A 289 13.49 12.26 35.73
N SER A 290 12.55 12.93 35.03
CA SER A 290 12.15 14.30 35.35
C SER A 290 11.41 14.45 36.68
N SER A 291 10.83 13.36 37.20
CA SER A 291 10.14 13.34 38.49
C SER A 291 11.10 13.22 39.69
N PHE A 292 12.29 12.65 39.48
CA PHE A 292 13.33 12.54 40.52
C PHE A 292 14.09 13.86 40.78
N ASP A 293 14.13 14.79 39.80
CA ASP A 293 14.82 16.08 39.94
C ASP A 293 14.05 17.12 40.80
N VAL A 294 12.87 16.79 41.33
CA VAL A 294 12.06 17.70 42.19
C VAL A 294 12.22 17.42 43.70
N GLN A 295 13.12 16.50 44.10
CA GLN A 295 13.46 16.29 45.53
C GLN A 295 14.97 16.32 45.79
N MET A 296 15.61 17.48 45.58
CA MET A 296 16.83 17.83 46.29
C MET A 296 16.51 18.96 47.27
N VAL A 297 15.96 18.57 48.43
CA VAL A 297 15.99 19.41 49.63
C VAL A 297 17.38 19.28 50.22
N ASP A 298 18.03 20.43 50.30
CA ASP A 298 19.32 20.73 50.92
C ASP A 298 19.53 19.99 52.26
N LEU A 299 20.41 18.99 52.26
CA LEU A 299 21.05 18.44 53.45
C LEU A 299 22.51 18.16 53.14
N SER A 300 23.31 19.22 53.29
CA SER A 300 24.71 19.10 53.66
C SER A 300 24.83 18.34 54.99
N ASP A 301 25.54 17.21 55.01
CA ASP A 301 26.62 16.98 55.96
C ASP A 301 27.37 15.67 55.63
N GLU A 302 28.69 15.77 55.81
CA GLU A 302 29.74 14.78 55.54
C GLU A 302 29.52 13.46 56.29
N VAL A 303 29.99 12.34 55.73
CA VAL A 303 30.97 11.43 56.36
C VAL A 303 31.37 10.31 55.38
N CYS A 304 32.68 10.24 55.09
CA CYS A 304 33.37 9.12 54.46
C CYS A 304 33.37 7.87 55.35
N VAL A 305 33.00 6.69 54.84
CA VAL A 305 33.51 5.40 55.33
C VAL A 305 33.67 4.39 54.18
N THR A 306 34.82 3.71 54.21
CA THR A 306 35.39 2.68 53.33
C THR A 306 34.57 1.38 53.17
N PRO A 307 34.78 0.58 52.10
CA PRO A 307 34.05 -0.67 51.86
C PRO A 307 34.72 -1.89 52.53
N PRO A 308 33.95 -2.90 52.99
CA PRO A 308 34.50 -4.23 53.25
C PRO A 308 33.95 -5.31 52.31
N GLU A 309 34.91 -5.99 51.67
CA GLU A 309 35.09 -7.44 51.50
C GLU A 309 33.89 -8.39 51.36
N THR A 310 33.92 -9.14 50.26
CA THR A 310 33.14 -10.33 49.91
C THR A 310 33.45 -11.54 50.80
N PRO A 311 32.46 -12.39 51.13
CA PRO A 311 32.69 -13.77 51.53
C PRO A 311 32.22 -14.80 50.49
N VAL A 312 33.05 -15.83 50.34
CA VAL A 312 32.91 -17.05 49.52
C VAL A 312 31.90 -18.02 50.18
N VAL A 313 31.07 -18.69 49.36
CA VAL A 313 30.18 -19.81 49.76
C VAL A 313 30.51 -21.04 48.91
N PRO A 314 30.52 -22.28 49.44
CA PRO A 314 30.95 -23.48 48.72
C PRO A 314 29.80 -24.29 48.06
N ASP A 315 30.18 -25.06 47.04
CA ASP A 315 29.41 -25.91 46.13
C ASP A 315 28.47 -26.97 46.75
N VAL A 316 27.31 -27.17 46.12
CA VAL A 316 26.50 -28.41 46.15
C VAL A 316 25.93 -28.63 44.72
N PRO A 317 25.88 -29.87 44.18
CA PRO A 317 25.69 -30.12 42.74
C PRO A 317 24.23 -30.08 42.30
N GLU A 318 24.01 -29.45 41.14
CA GLU A 318 22.77 -29.43 40.36
C GLU A 318 22.47 -30.79 39.72
N VAL A 319 21.18 -31.13 39.68
CA VAL A 319 20.59 -32.09 38.76
C VAL A 319 19.53 -31.30 38.01
N ASP A 320 19.78 -30.96 36.75
CA ASP A 320 18.76 -30.32 35.91
C ASP A 320 18.61 -30.99 34.55
N CYS A 321 17.33 -31.16 34.20
CA CYS A 321 16.84 -31.57 32.89
C CYS A 321 16.94 -30.40 31.92
N GLU A 322 17.48 -30.64 30.73
CA GLU A 322 17.54 -29.66 29.65
C GLU A 322 16.15 -29.37 29.06
N MET A 323 15.63 -28.18 29.35
CA MET A 323 14.77 -27.41 28.44
C MET A 323 15.53 -26.11 28.11
N SER A 324 15.89 -25.92 26.85
CA SER A 324 16.64 -24.75 26.39
C SER A 324 15.72 -23.53 26.21
N ASP A 325 15.61 -22.70 27.25
CA ASP A 325 15.22 -21.29 27.16
C ASP A 325 16.46 -20.45 26.78
N GLU A 326 16.75 -20.33 25.49
CA GLU A 326 17.70 -19.30 25.01
C GLU A 326 16.99 -17.94 24.92
N LEU A 327 16.91 -17.25 26.06
CA LEU A 327 16.74 -15.80 26.11
C LEU A 327 18.00 -15.13 25.53
N LEU A 328 17.91 -14.67 24.28
CA LEU A 328 18.91 -13.82 23.62
C LEU A 328 18.96 -12.40 24.25
N PRO A 329 20.08 -11.67 24.14
CA PRO A 329 20.54 -10.73 25.15
C PRO A 329 19.69 -9.47 25.21
N SER A 330 19.20 -9.15 26.41
CA SER A 330 18.67 -7.83 26.75
C SER A 330 19.72 -6.76 26.48
N LEU A 331 19.33 -5.71 25.76
CA LEU A 331 20.10 -4.49 25.50
C LEU A 331 20.93 -4.07 26.73
N THR A 332 22.21 -3.73 26.52
CA THR A 332 23.07 -3.35 27.64
C THR A 332 22.69 -1.97 28.18
N ALA A 333 22.92 -1.73 29.48
CA ALA A 333 22.64 -0.43 30.11
C ALA A 333 23.37 0.75 29.41
N ALA A 334 24.47 0.48 28.71
CA ALA A 334 25.21 1.48 27.93
C ALA A 334 24.50 1.88 26.62
N ASP A 335 23.87 0.93 25.92
CA ASP A 335 23.05 1.20 24.73
C ASP A 335 21.82 2.03 25.10
N VAL A 336 21.23 1.70 26.26
CA VAL A 336 20.08 2.40 26.84
C VAL A 336 20.43 3.85 27.23
N THR A 337 21.63 4.12 27.74
CA THR A 337 22.00 5.47 28.24
C THR A 337 22.22 6.50 27.11
N SER A 338 22.64 6.08 25.91
CA SER A 338 22.82 7.01 24.78
C SER A 338 21.51 7.38 24.05
N VAL A 339 20.48 6.53 24.16
CA VAL A 339 19.14 6.69 23.57
C VAL A 339 18.18 7.48 24.49
N ILE A 340 18.51 7.60 25.78
CA ILE A 340 17.63 8.15 26.82
C ILE A 340 17.33 9.66 26.71
N ALA A 341 18.02 10.44 25.88
CA ALA A 341 17.74 11.88 25.80
C ALA A 341 16.49 12.23 24.96
N SER A 342 16.14 11.44 23.93
CA SER A 342 15.00 11.70 23.04
C SER A 342 14.75 10.53 22.08
N TYR A 343 13.49 10.23 21.77
CA TYR A 343 13.13 9.25 20.74
C TYR A 343 13.71 9.62 19.36
N ASN A 344 14.54 8.75 18.80
CA ASN A 344 15.06 8.85 17.43
C ASN A 344 14.37 7.81 16.53
N TYR A 345 13.62 8.28 15.53
CA TYR A 345 12.85 7.40 14.65
C TYR A 345 13.74 6.50 13.77
N SER A 346 14.91 6.98 13.34
CA SER A 346 15.82 6.21 12.48
C SER A 346 16.44 5.03 13.22
N GLU A 347 16.80 5.23 14.49
CA GLU A 347 17.33 4.17 15.35
C GLU A 347 16.23 3.15 15.69
N ALA A 348 15.02 3.63 16.04
CA ALA A 348 13.89 2.77 16.31
C ALA A 348 13.49 1.93 15.08
N LEU A 349 13.55 2.51 13.88
CA LEU A 349 13.33 1.80 12.62
C LEU A 349 14.40 0.75 12.38
N LYS A 350 15.68 1.07 12.59
CA LYS A 350 16.78 0.12 12.43
C LYS A 350 16.59 -1.12 13.32
N LEU A 351 16.28 -0.92 14.60
CA LEU A 351 15.98 -2.01 15.53
C LEU A 351 14.78 -2.85 15.07
N ALA A 352 13.71 -2.19 14.62
CA ALA A 352 12.53 -2.87 14.09
C ALA A 352 12.87 -3.73 12.86
N LEU A 353 13.74 -3.24 11.97
CA LEU A 353 14.16 -3.96 10.76
C LEU A 353 15.00 -5.20 11.08
N GLU A 354 15.91 -5.10 12.06
CA GLU A 354 16.73 -6.22 12.51
C GLU A 354 15.86 -7.36 13.08
N GLU A 355 14.86 -7.03 13.90
CA GLU A 355 13.92 -8.03 14.43
C GLU A 355 12.97 -8.55 13.35
N TRP A 356 12.46 -7.69 12.47
CA TRP A 356 11.52 -8.11 11.44
C TRP A 356 12.15 -9.07 10.43
N LEU A 357 13.45 -8.90 10.13
CA LEU A 357 14.21 -9.79 9.25
C LEU A 357 14.16 -11.26 9.72
N ILE A 358 14.05 -11.51 11.04
CA ILE A 358 13.91 -12.87 11.58
C ILE A 358 12.57 -13.47 11.13
N GLU A 359 11.48 -12.70 11.19
CA GLU A 359 10.14 -13.15 10.80
C GLU A 359 10.05 -13.58 9.33
N PHE A 360 10.78 -12.92 8.43
CA PHE A 360 10.85 -13.30 7.02
C PHE A 360 11.37 -14.72 6.80
N ASN A 361 12.24 -15.20 7.69
CA ASN A 361 12.86 -16.53 7.60
C ASN A 361 12.04 -17.63 8.27
N LEU A 362 10.95 -17.29 8.97
CA LEU A 362 10.08 -18.27 9.61
C LEU A 362 9.16 -18.97 8.60
N ASN A 363 9.00 -20.29 8.75
CA ASN A 363 8.06 -21.07 7.97
C ASN A 363 6.63 -20.90 8.50
N LYS A 364 5.95 -19.83 8.08
CA LYS A 364 4.56 -19.55 8.43
C LYS A 364 3.67 -19.69 7.20
N LYS A 365 2.62 -20.52 7.30
CA LYS A 365 1.64 -20.67 6.24
C LYS A 365 0.66 -19.51 6.21
N ALA A 366 0.35 -19.05 5.01
CA ALA A 366 -0.71 -18.07 4.85
C ALA A 366 -2.06 -18.71 5.20
N PRO A 367 -2.96 -17.97 5.86
CA PRO A 367 -4.33 -18.43 6.00
C PRO A 367 -4.95 -18.52 4.59
N LEU A 368 -5.17 -19.75 4.09
CA LEU A 368 -5.69 -20.13 2.76
C LEU A 368 -7.00 -19.41 2.31
N LYS A 369 -7.59 -18.56 3.15
CA LYS A 369 -8.83 -17.80 2.91
C LYS A 369 -8.59 -16.27 2.89
N SER A 370 -7.34 -15.82 2.73
CA SER A 370 -6.90 -14.46 3.09
C SER A 370 -6.29 -13.65 1.94
N TYR A 371 -6.69 -13.88 0.70
CA TYR A 371 -6.17 -13.08 -0.40
C TYR A 371 -6.93 -11.76 -0.50
N SER A 372 -6.37 -10.73 0.14
CA SER A 372 -6.63 -9.30 -0.03
C SER A 372 -8.08 -8.81 0.14
N LYS A 373 -8.26 -7.57 0.67
CA LYS A 373 -9.56 -6.88 0.57
C LYS A 373 -10.08 -6.77 -0.86
N ARG A 374 -9.19 -6.94 -1.83
CA ARG A 374 -9.45 -6.89 -3.27
C ARG A 374 -10.33 -8.04 -3.80
N ASN A 375 -10.49 -9.12 -3.02
CA ASN A 375 -11.43 -10.21 -3.30
C ASN A 375 -12.75 -10.09 -2.53
N LEU A 376 -13.08 -8.92 -1.98
CA LEU A 376 -14.33 -8.69 -1.27
C LEU A 376 -15.35 -7.97 -2.19
N LYS A 377 -16.60 -8.44 -2.19
CA LYS A 377 -17.74 -7.74 -2.77
C LYS A 377 -18.34 -6.79 -1.74
N THR A 378 -18.50 -5.53 -2.13
CA THR A 378 -19.23 -4.53 -1.36
C THR A 378 -20.73 -4.86 -1.38
N GLN A 379 -21.33 -4.99 -0.19
CA GLN A 379 -22.78 -5.08 -0.01
C GLN A 379 -23.25 -3.90 0.82
N VAL A 380 -24.36 -3.28 0.44
CA VAL A 380 -24.94 -2.17 1.20
C VAL A 380 -25.94 -2.71 2.22
N ILE A 381 -25.64 -2.57 3.50
CA ILE A 381 -26.53 -2.96 4.62
C ILE A 381 -26.82 -1.69 5.43
N ASN A 382 -28.09 -1.29 5.53
CA ASN A 382 -28.53 -0.08 6.22
C ASN A 382 -27.75 1.19 5.81
N GLY A 383 -27.42 1.32 4.51
CA GLY A 383 -26.67 2.46 3.98
C GLY A 383 -25.15 2.39 4.20
N GLN A 384 -24.61 1.33 4.81
CA GLN A 384 -23.17 1.08 4.87
C GLN A 384 -22.70 0.08 3.83
N SER A 385 -21.61 0.42 3.15
CA SER A 385 -20.82 -0.53 2.36
C SER A 385 -20.05 -1.47 3.29
N VAL A 386 -20.47 -2.72 3.38
CA VAL A 386 -19.79 -3.81 4.08
C VAL A 386 -19.05 -4.66 3.06
N LEU A 387 -17.77 -4.95 3.29
CA LEU A 387 -17.03 -5.86 2.42
C LEU A 387 -17.27 -7.31 2.84
N THR A 388 -17.87 -8.10 1.94
CA THR A 388 -18.08 -9.55 2.09
C THR A 388 -17.13 -10.29 1.17
N ALA A 389 -16.53 -11.41 1.58
CA ALA A 389 -15.68 -12.18 0.67
C ALA A 389 -16.46 -12.60 -0.58
N LYS A 390 -15.91 -12.38 -1.78
CA LYS A 390 -16.42 -13.03 -3.00
C LYS A 390 -16.35 -14.53 -2.73
N SER A 391 -17.48 -15.22 -2.85
CA SER A 391 -17.48 -16.67 -2.96
C SER A 391 -16.79 -17.00 -4.29
N TYR A 392 -15.48 -17.23 -4.27
CA TYR A 392 -14.91 -18.05 -5.33
C TYR A 392 -15.40 -19.46 -5.07
N ASP A 393 -16.21 -19.97 -6.00
CA ASP A 393 -16.51 -21.39 -6.07
C ASP A 393 -15.18 -22.14 -6.08
N LEU A 394 -15.05 -23.08 -5.15
CA LEU A 394 -13.87 -23.90 -4.88
C LEU A 394 -13.62 -24.95 -5.99
N ASP A 395 -14.03 -24.68 -7.23
CA ASP A 395 -13.92 -25.63 -8.34
C ASP A 395 -12.57 -25.56 -9.08
N VAL A 396 -11.67 -24.64 -8.67
CA VAL A 396 -10.29 -24.54 -9.19
C VAL A 396 -9.26 -25.17 -8.22
N ILE A 397 -9.64 -26.26 -7.55
CA ILE A 397 -8.70 -27.04 -6.70
C ILE A 397 -7.63 -27.78 -7.55
N GLY A 398 -7.88 -27.99 -8.84
CA GLY A 398 -6.95 -28.64 -9.75
C GLY A 398 -5.72 -27.79 -10.06
N THR A 399 -5.94 -26.58 -10.58
CA THR A 399 -4.86 -25.67 -11.01
C THR A 399 -4.06 -25.14 -9.81
N ALA A 400 -4.72 -24.82 -8.69
CA ALA A 400 -4.02 -24.39 -7.48
C ALA A 400 -3.09 -25.48 -6.91
N LYS A 401 -3.40 -26.77 -7.06
CA LYS A 401 -2.53 -27.87 -6.60
C LYS A 401 -1.28 -28.01 -7.46
N GLU A 402 -1.41 -28.00 -8.79
CA GLU A 402 -0.27 -28.06 -9.72
C GLU A 402 0.63 -26.83 -9.60
N THR A 403 0.06 -25.64 -9.33
CA THR A 403 0.83 -24.41 -9.10
C THR A 403 1.51 -24.38 -7.72
N ILE A 404 0.87 -24.92 -6.67
CA ILE A 404 1.50 -25.10 -5.35
C ILE A 404 2.67 -26.11 -5.43
N GLU A 405 2.60 -27.10 -6.32
CA GLU A 405 3.70 -28.02 -6.58
C GLU A 405 4.87 -27.36 -7.32
N THR A 406 4.61 -26.51 -8.32
CA THR A 406 5.67 -25.71 -8.98
C THR A 406 6.31 -24.68 -8.03
N MET A 407 5.54 -24.07 -7.11
CA MET A 407 6.08 -23.24 -6.03
C MET A 407 7.00 -24.01 -5.06
N LYS A 408 6.83 -25.34 -4.90
CA LYS A 408 7.73 -26.15 -4.08
C LYS A 408 9.06 -26.42 -4.79
N GLU A 409 9.07 -26.50 -6.12
CA GLU A 409 10.28 -26.78 -6.91
C GLU A 409 11.20 -25.53 -7.01
N ASP A 410 10.64 -24.32 -7.11
CA ASP A 410 11.42 -23.07 -7.27
C ASP A 410 12.02 -22.54 -5.94
N LYS A 411 11.60 -23.07 -4.79
CA LYS A 411 12.19 -22.75 -3.46
C LYS A 411 13.56 -23.38 -3.21
N SER A 412 14.09 -24.15 -4.16
CA SER A 412 15.41 -24.80 -4.04
C SER A 412 16.60 -23.83 -4.03
N LYS A 413 16.39 -22.56 -4.43
CA LYS A 413 17.35 -21.45 -4.30
C LYS A 413 16.80 -20.37 -3.35
N LEU A 414 16.81 -20.65 -2.05
CA LEU A 414 16.55 -19.63 -1.02
C LEU A 414 17.62 -18.53 -1.12
N MET A 415 17.30 -17.41 -1.76
CA MET A 415 18.06 -16.17 -1.58
C MET A 415 17.54 -15.50 -0.31
N ALA A 416 18.44 -15.27 0.65
CA ALA A 416 18.10 -14.61 1.89
C ALA A 416 17.81 -13.12 1.62
N LEU A 417 16.71 -12.61 2.16
CA LEU A 417 16.44 -11.16 2.20
C LEU A 417 17.58 -10.49 3.00
N SER A 418 18.19 -9.44 2.47
CA SER A 418 19.22 -8.68 3.19
C SER A 418 18.64 -7.48 3.94
N HIS A 419 19.39 -6.92 4.89
CA HIS A 419 18.98 -5.70 5.59
C HIS A 419 18.75 -4.54 4.61
N GLU A 420 19.58 -4.43 3.57
CA GLU A 420 19.44 -3.42 2.51
C GLU A 420 18.15 -3.61 1.70
N ASN A 421 17.69 -4.85 1.51
CA ASN A 421 16.39 -5.12 0.88
C ASN A 421 15.24 -4.58 1.74
N LEU A 422 15.27 -4.82 3.05
CA LEU A 422 14.24 -4.30 3.96
C LEU A 422 14.29 -2.77 4.06
N GLN A 423 15.48 -2.19 4.07
CA GLN A 423 15.64 -0.74 4.05
C GLN A 423 15.07 -0.12 2.77
N LEU A 424 15.35 -0.70 1.60
CA LEU A 424 14.74 -0.26 0.35
C LEU A 424 13.21 -0.39 0.40
N LEU A 425 12.69 -1.49 0.95
CA LEU A 425 11.25 -1.70 1.11
C LEU A 425 10.59 -0.61 1.97
N THR A 426 11.16 -0.28 3.13
CA THR A 426 10.62 0.75 4.03
C THR A 426 10.76 2.17 3.46
N GLU A 427 11.81 2.43 2.69
CA GLU A 427 12.00 3.73 2.02
C GLU A 427 11.04 3.91 0.83
N MET A 428 10.68 2.84 0.11
CA MET A 428 9.64 2.91 -0.94
C MET A 428 8.23 3.08 -0.36
N PHE A 429 7.95 2.42 0.76
CA PHE A 429 6.64 2.41 1.44
C PHE A 429 6.72 3.10 2.81
N CYS A 430 7.13 4.36 2.84
CA CYS A 430 7.43 5.10 4.07
C CYS A 430 6.17 5.52 4.85
N LEU A 431 5.81 6.81 4.83
CA LEU A 431 4.70 7.39 5.60
C LEU A 431 3.68 8.12 4.69
N PRO A 432 2.51 8.55 5.21
CA PRO A 432 1.44 9.13 4.39
C PRO A 432 1.81 10.38 3.59
N TYR A 433 2.75 11.19 4.06
CA TYR A 433 3.12 12.48 3.48
C TYR A 433 4.52 12.53 2.88
N GLU A 434 5.31 11.46 3.03
CA GLU A 434 6.71 11.41 2.61
C GLU A 434 7.08 10.05 2.02
N HIS A 435 8.04 10.08 1.09
CA HIS A 435 8.76 8.89 0.65
C HIS A 435 10.13 8.87 1.34
N GLY A 436 10.71 7.69 1.47
CA GLY A 436 12.09 7.56 1.95
C GLY A 436 13.09 8.13 0.95
N THR A 437 14.35 8.21 1.38
CA THR A 437 15.45 8.79 0.60
C THR A 437 15.66 8.09 -0.74
N LYS A 438 15.73 6.75 -0.80
CA LYS A 438 15.83 6.03 -2.07
C LYS A 438 14.60 6.20 -2.96
N GLY A 439 13.39 6.23 -2.38
CA GLY A 439 12.15 6.48 -3.12
C GLY A 439 12.13 7.86 -3.78
N ASN A 440 12.48 8.91 -3.03
CA ASN A 440 12.62 10.27 -3.56
C ASN A 440 13.73 10.39 -4.60
N GLN A 441 14.85 9.68 -4.40
CA GLN A 441 15.94 9.66 -5.36
C GLN A 441 15.50 9.02 -6.69
N LEU A 442 14.83 7.87 -6.65
CA LEU A 442 14.29 7.21 -7.84
C LEU A 442 13.30 8.12 -8.58
N LEU A 443 12.40 8.77 -7.84
CA LEU A 443 11.46 9.75 -8.39
C LEU A 443 12.20 10.90 -9.09
N SER A 444 13.17 11.51 -8.39
CA SER A 444 13.95 12.64 -8.90
C SER A 444 14.79 12.27 -10.13
N ASP A 445 15.29 11.04 -10.18
CA ASP A 445 16.10 10.55 -11.30
C ASP A 445 15.26 10.42 -12.58
N PHE A 446 14.09 9.79 -12.49
CA PHE A 446 13.16 9.71 -13.61
C PHE A 446 12.65 11.09 -14.02
N GLU A 447 12.28 11.96 -13.07
CA GLU A 447 11.88 13.34 -13.38
C GLU A 447 12.98 14.09 -14.14
N TRP A 448 14.23 13.97 -13.68
CA TRP A 448 15.37 14.63 -14.32
C TRP A 448 15.59 14.10 -15.74
N LEU A 449 15.52 12.78 -15.96
CA LEU A 449 15.70 12.17 -17.29
C LEU A 449 14.64 12.69 -18.28
N LEU A 450 13.38 12.78 -17.84
CA LEU A 450 12.27 13.25 -18.65
C LEU A 450 12.34 14.76 -18.93
N GLU A 451 12.78 15.57 -17.96
CA GLU A 451 12.92 17.03 -18.14
C GLU A 451 14.08 17.41 -19.07
N ASN A 452 15.16 16.65 -19.01
CA ASN A 452 16.38 16.92 -19.80
C ASN A 452 16.45 16.08 -21.08
N VAL A 453 15.36 15.39 -21.44
CA VAL A 453 15.29 14.62 -22.70
C VAL A 453 15.49 15.49 -23.94
N SER A 454 15.25 16.81 -23.87
CA SER A 454 15.55 17.68 -25.01
C SER A 454 17.05 17.78 -25.32
N ASP A 455 17.92 17.58 -24.32
CA ASP A 455 19.37 17.71 -24.49
C ASP A 455 19.95 16.63 -25.43
N ILE A 456 19.30 15.46 -25.53
CA ILE A 456 19.72 14.38 -26.45
C ILE A 456 19.32 14.64 -27.91
N TYR A 457 18.37 15.55 -28.15
CA TYR A 457 17.88 15.91 -29.48
C TYR A 457 18.28 17.35 -29.90
N GLU A 458 19.13 18.04 -29.14
CA GLU A 458 19.66 19.35 -29.53
C GLU A 458 20.49 19.23 -30.82
N GLU A 459 20.30 20.15 -31.77
CA GLU A 459 21.10 20.25 -32.99
C GLU A 459 21.95 21.54 -32.99
N PRO A 460 23.30 21.46 -32.93
CA PRO A 460 24.12 20.26 -32.74
C PRO A 460 24.13 19.76 -31.28
N PRO A 461 24.28 18.45 -31.04
CA PRO A 461 24.23 17.90 -29.69
C PRO A 461 25.46 18.30 -28.89
N SER A 462 25.24 18.83 -27.68
CA SER A 462 26.33 19.05 -26.73
C SER A 462 26.79 17.72 -26.16
N LYS A 463 28.02 17.29 -26.51
CA LYS A 463 28.61 16.04 -26.02
C LYS A 463 28.58 15.92 -24.50
N GLU A 464 28.79 17.05 -23.80
CA GLU A 464 28.77 17.09 -22.34
C GLU A 464 27.38 16.79 -21.77
N LYS A 465 26.34 17.43 -22.31
CA LYS A 465 24.96 17.23 -21.85
C LYS A 465 24.47 15.82 -22.16
N VAL A 466 24.78 15.31 -23.36
CA VAL A 466 24.42 13.96 -23.78
C VAL A 466 25.12 12.92 -22.88
N SER A 467 26.42 13.06 -22.62
CA SER A 467 27.15 12.17 -21.69
C SER A 467 26.50 12.16 -20.32
N LYS A 468 26.19 13.34 -19.79
CA LYS A 468 25.53 13.48 -18.49
C LYS A 468 24.16 12.80 -18.45
N TRP A 469 23.39 12.87 -19.54
CA TRP A 469 22.09 12.22 -19.62
C TRP A 469 22.21 10.69 -19.58
N PHE A 470 23.14 10.11 -20.35
CA PHE A 470 23.39 8.66 -20.35
C PHE A 470 24.03 8.17 -19.04
N GLU A 471 24.91 8.96 -18.41
CA GLU A 471 25.42 8.66 -17.06
C GLU A 471 24.28 8.60 -16.03
N LYS A 472 23.29 9.50 -16.15
CA LYS A 472 22.13 9.50 -15.28
C LYS A 472 21.20 8.33 -15.55
N LEU A 473 21.03 7.93 -16.81
CA LEU A 473 20.27 6.75 -17.19
C LEU A 473 20.87 5.49 -16.55
N LEU A 474 22.19 5.31 -16.63
CA LEU A 474 22.88 4.18 -16.02
C LEU A 474 22.67 4.12 -14.50
N GLN A 475 22.74 5.26 -13.80
CA GLN A 475 22.44 5.33 -12.36
C GLN A 475 20.98 4.97 -12.04
N CYS A 476 20.06 5.27 -12.94
CA CYS A 476 18.64 4.94 -12.80
C CYS A 476 18.41 3.43 -13.03
N ASP A 477 19.13 2.82 -13.97
CA ASP A 477 19.08 1.38 -14.23
C ASP A 477 19.61 0.58 -13.03
N GLU A 478 20.71 1.02 -12.41
CA GLU A 478 21.25 0.40 -11.20
C GLU A 478 20.21 0.38 -10.07
N LYS A 479 19.50 1.50 -9.86
CA LYS A 479 18.44 1.61 -8.85
C LYS A 479 17.20 0.78 -9.20
N SER A 480 16.82 0.73 -10.47
CA SER A 480 15.71 -0.11 -10.94
C SER A 480 16.02 -1.59 -10.71
N GLN A 481 17.29 -1.99 -10.89
CA GLN A 481 17.76 -3.33 -10.59
C GLN A 481 17.71 -3.65 -9.08
N GLU A 482 17.94 -2.68 -8.18
CA GLU A 482 17.71 -2.89 -6.74
C GLU A 482 16.24 -3.26 -6.44
N VAL A 483 15.28 -2.63 -7.12
CA VAL A 483 13.84 -2.93 -6.98
C VAL A 483 13.52 -4.33 -7.50
N TYR A 484 14.09 -4.74 -8.65
CA TYR A 484 13.91 -6.09 -9.18
C TYR A 484 14.51 -7.15 -8.25
N ASN A 485 15.72 -6.90 -7.74
CA ASN A 485 16.37 -7.82 -6.80
C ASN A 485 15.55 -7.97 -5.51
N LEU A 486 15.01 -6.86 -4.97
CA LEU A 486 14.10 -6.91 -3.83
C LEU A 486 12.86 -7.76 -4.15
N PHE A 487 12.21 -7.55 -5.29
CA PHE A 487 11.03 -8.31 -5.69
C PHE A 487 11.32 -9.81 -5.83
N THR A 488 12.39 -10.19 -6.52
CA THR A 488 12.77 -11.59 -6.73
C THR A 488 13.12 -12.28 -5.41
N ASN A 489 13.86 -11.61 -4.53
CA ASN A 489 14.20 -12.15 -3.20
C ASN A 489 12.96 -12.26 -2.30
N PHE A 490 12.12 -11.22 -2.28
CA PHE A 490 10.88 -11.20 -1.49
C PHE A 490 9.92 -12.30 -1.92
N SER A 491 9.79 -12.57 -3.22
CA SER A 491 8.89 -13.60 -3.74
C SER A 491 9.26 -15.02 -3.32
N LYS A 492 10.48 -15.23 -2.80
CA LYS A 492 11.03 -16.53 -2.41
C LYS A 492 11.03 -16.77 -0.89
N ILE A 493 10.50 -15.85 -0.10
CA ILE A 493 10.54 -15.97 1.36
C ILE A 493 9.71 -17.17 1.87
N PRO A 494 10.16 -17.84 2.96
CA PRO A 494 9.40 -18.95 3.55
C PRO A 494 8.13 -18.49 4.27
N ASN A 495 8.09 -17.26 4.78
CA ASN A 495 6.92 -16.72 5.47
C ASN A 495 5.83 -16.28 4.48
N GLU A 496 4.90 -17.20 4.19
CA GLU A 496 3.81 -16.94 3.25
C GLU A 496 2.85 -15.86 3.78
N ALA A 497 2.69 -15.71 5.10
CA ALA A 497 1.80 -14.68 5.64
C ALA A 497 2.30 -13.26 5.29
N ILE A 498 3.60 -13.00 5.45
CA ILE A 498 4.22 -11.73 5.04
C ILE A 498 4.17 -11.57 3.51
N LEU A 499 4.50 -12.64 2.78
CA LEU A 499 4.51 -12.66 1.32
C LEU A 499 3.18 -12.17 0.78
N TYR A 500 2.06 -12.80 1.14
CA TYR A 500 0.76 -12.45 0.57
C TYR A 500 0.21 -11.10 1.03
N ASP A 501 0.56 -10.64 2.23
CA ASP A 501 0.15 -9.31 2.71
C ASP A 501 0.86 -8.19 1.92
N LEU A 502 2.15 -8.36 1.57
CA LEU A 502 2.94 -7.28 0.94
C LEU A 502 3.20 -7.45 -0.57
N TYR A 503 3.10 -8.67 -1.11
CA TYR A 503 3.41 -9.00 -2.51
C TYR A 503 2.77 -8.03 -3.51
N PRO A 504 1.47 -7.68 -3.40
CA PRO A 504 0.86 -6.84 -4.41
C PRO A 504 1.42 -5.41 -4.49
N TYR A 505 1.86 -4.86 -3.35
CA TYR A 505 2.45 -3.53 -3.31
C TYR A 505 3.84 -3.55 -3.99
N ILE A 506 4.63 -4.58 -3.69
CA ILE A 506 5.98 -4.77 -4.24
C ILE A 506 5.91 -5.09 -5.74
N TRP A 507 4.95 -5.92 -6.15
CA TRP A 507 4.64 -6.18 -7.55
C TRP A 507 4.31 -4.89 -8.30
N ASP A 508 3.37 -4.09 -7.77
CA ASP A 508 2.93 -2.87 -8.43
C ASP A 508 4.06 -1.84 -8.63
N VAL A 509 4.93 -1.65 -7.62
CA VAL A 509 6.09 -0.74 -7.78
C VAL A 509 7.09 -1.28 -8.81
N LYS A 510 7.37 -2.59 -8.79
CA LYS A 510 8.25 -3.24 -9.77
C LYS A 510 7.73 -3.07 -11.20
N GLU A 511 6.43 -3.28 -11.43
CA GLU A 511 5.82 -3.14 -12.75
C GLU A 511 5.83 -1.69 -13.26
N VAL A 512 5.59 -0.70 -12.39
CA VAL A 512 5.64 0.71 -12.78
C VAL A 512 7.07 1.16 -13.08
N VAL A 513 8.05 0.72 -12.26
CA VAL A 513 9.46 0.99 -12.52
C VAL A 513 9.89 0.38 -13.85
N SER A 514 9.48 -0.86 -14.13
CA SER A 514 9.78 -1.51 -15.42
C SER A 514 9.16 -0.77 -16.60
N ALA A 515 7.89 -0.35 -16.51
CA ALA A 515 7.25 0.43 -17.56
C ALA A 515 7.95 1.77 -17.82
N LEU A 516 8.39 2.47 -16.77
CA LEU A 516 9.14 3.72 -16.89
C LEU A 516 10.54 3.50 -17.48
N GLU A 517 11.27 2.48 -17.01
CA GLU A 517 12.56 2.09 -17.56
C GLU A 517 12.43 1.83 -19.06
N SER A 518 11.50 0.96 -19.47
CA SER A 518 11.23 0.69 -20.90
C SER A 518 10.93 1.95 -21.69
N TYR A 519 10.14 2.87 -21.13
CA TYR A 519 9.79 4.14 -21.77
C TYR A 519 10.99 5.08 -21.92
N VAL A 520 11.84 5.20 -20.90
CA VAL A 520 13.03 6.05 -20.93
C VAL A 520 14.13 5.47 -21.82
N HIS A 521 14.32 4.15 -21.83
CA HIS A 521 15.21 3.48 -22.78
C HIS A 521 14.77 3.71 -24.22
N TRP A 522 13.47 3.65 -24.49
CA TRP A 522 12.92 4.01 -25.80
C TRP A 522 13.21 5.47 -26.20
N LEU A 523 13.21 6.41 -25.24
CA LEU A 523 13.65 7.79 -25.50
C LEU A 523 15.15 7.87 -25.78
N SER A 524 15.98 7.03 -25.15
CA SER A 524 17.43 7.01 -25.31
C SER A 524 17.88 6.48 -26.68
N ASP A 525 17.10 5.58 -27.28
CA ASP A 525 17.34 5.11 -28.63
C ASP A 525 17.34 6.33 -29.57
N SER A 526 18.40 6.49 -30.37
CA SER A 526 18.76 7.70 -31.14
C SER A 526 17.77 8.08 -32.25
N ILE A 527 16.48 7.77 -32.10
CA ILE A 527 15.46 7.86 -33.13
C ILE A 527 14.07 8.28 -32.64
N ALA A 528 13.97 8.92 -31.47
CA ALA A 528 12.98 10.00 -31.33
C ALA A 528 13.36 11.25 -32.14
N CYS A 529 14.50 11.23 -32.85
CA CYS A 529 15.03 12.28 -33.72
C CYS A 529 14.10 12.78 -34.85
N ASN A 530 13.01 12.08 -35.18
CA ASN A 530 11.99 12.60 -36.12
C ASN A 530 10.77 13.22 -35.42
N LEU A 531 10.67 13.11 -34.09
CA LEU A 531 9.64 13.78 -33.32
C LEU A 531 10.06 15.21 -33.07
N SER A 532 9.16 16.15 -33.33
CA SER A 532 9.43 17.54 -32.98
C SER A 532 9.66 17.64 -31.47
N ILE A 533 10.66 18.42 -31.05
CA ILE A 533 10.91 18.74 -29.63
C ILE A 533 9.61 19.28 -28.99
N ASP A 534 8.76 19.96 -29.76
CA ASP A 534 7.44 20.42 -29.32
C ASP A 534 6.45 19.28 -29.02
N THR A 535 6.49 18.16 -29.74
CA THR A 535 5.66 16.98 -29.47
C THR A 535 6.08 16.32 -28.15
N ILE A 536 7.38 16.13 -27.96
CA ILE A 536 7.95 15.57 -26.73
C ILE A 536 7.68 16.53 -25.56
N LYS A 537 7.89 17.83 -25.74
CA LYS A 537 7.54 18.84 -24.73
C LYS A 537 6.05 18.87 -24.44
N ARG A 538 5.15 18.68 -25.41
CA ARG A 538 3.69 18.63 -25.13
C ARG A 538 3.27 17.37 -24.38
N SER A 539 3.90 16.22 -24.64
CA SER A 539 3.61 14.99 -23.89
C SER A 539 4.11 15.04 -22.45
N HIS A 540 5.21 15.78 -22.18
CA HIS A 540 5.80 15.89 -20.83
C HIS A 540 5.47 17.20 -20.08
N ASN A 541 5.10 18.31 -20.75
CA ASN A 541 4.73 19.60 -20.12
C ASN A 541 3.24 19.69 -19.72
N GLY A 542 2.41 18.70 -20.05
CA GLY A 542 0.98 18.73 -19.76
C GLY A 542 0.67 18.28 -18.34
N LEU A 543 0.45 19.22 -17.41
CA LEU A 543 -0.21 19.06 -16.08
C LEU A 543 0.41 18.07 -15.06
N ASN A 544 1.13 17.02 -15.48
CA ASN A 544 1.40 15.83 -14.68
C ASN A 544 2.65 15.96 -13.78
N ILE A 545 3.79 16.44 -14.32
CA ILE A 545 4.96 16.84 -13.51
C ILE A 545 4.61 18.07 -12.64
N ALA A 546 3.75 18.95 -13.15
CA ALA A 546 3.28 20.12 -12.42
C ALA A 546 2.46 19.75 -11.17
N ILE A 547 1.71 18.64 -11.16
CA ILE A 547 0.99 18.16 -9.96
C ILE A 547 1.97 17.81 -8.82
N ASN A 548 3.11 17.19 -9.13
CA ASN A 548 4.15 16.92 -8.13
C ASN A 548 4.79 18.23 -7.62
N LYS A 549 4.82 19.29 -8.43
CA LYS A 549 5.48 20.58 -8.15
C LYS A 549 4.56 21.71 -7.65
N LEU A 550 3.23 21.52 -7.62
CA LEU A 550 2.29 22.54 -7.14
C LEU A 550 2.52 22.84 -5.64
N PRO A 551 2.56 24.11 -5.21
CA PRO A 551 2.64 24.45 -3.78
C PRO A 551 1.41 23.91 -3.06
N ILE A 552 1.61 23.20 -1.94
CA ILE A 552 0.51 22.83 -1.04
C ILE A 552 0.11 24.11 -0.32
N MET A 553 -0.88 24.82 -0.87
CA MET A 553 -1.33 26.09 -0.31
C MET A 553 -2.23 25.90 0.93
N ASN A 554 -2.46 24.67 1.37
CA ASN A 554 -3.44 24.40 2.41
C ASN A 554 -2.94 23.38 3.43
N GLU A 555 -2.83 23.81 4.69
CA GLU A 555 -2.52 22.97 5.85
C GLU A 555 -3.58 21.88 6.09
N PHE A 556 -4.75 21.94 5.41
CA PHE A 556 -5.85 20.98 5.52
C PHE A 556 -5.83 19.83 4.49
N VAL A 557 -4.75 19.64 3.73
CA VAL A 557 -4.67 18.54 2.74
C VAL A 557 -4.46 17.19 3.43
N GLU A 558 -5.35 16.24 3.16
CA GLU A 558 -5.30 14.86 3.64
C GLU A 558 -4.59 13.93 2.63
N PRO A 559 -4.12 12.73 3.03
CA PRO A 559 -3.30 11.86 2.18
C PRO A 559 -4.03 11.19 1.00
N TRP A 560 -5.35 11.26 0.94
CA TRP A 560 -6.14 10.83 -0.23
C TRP A 560 -6.28 11.94 -1.30
N HIS A 561 -5.64 13.08 -1.10
CA HIS A 561 -5.54 14.12 -2.12
C HIS A 561 -4.72 13.63 -3.34
N ILE A 562 -5.01 14.16 -4.53
CA ILE A 562 -4.44 13.73 -5.82
C ILE A 562 -2.90 13.72 -5.87
N ARG A 563 -2.24 14.53 -5.03
CA ARG A 563 -0.78 14.54 -4.91
C ARG A 563 -0.22 13.26 -4.28
N TYR A 564 -0.89 12.72 -3.27
CA TYR A 564 -0.41 11.60 -2.46
C TYR A 564 -1.04 10.26 -2.85
N ILE A 565 -2.06 10.30 -3.71
CA ILE A 565 -2.77 9.10 -4.17
C ILE A 565 -1.81 8.11 -4.84
N GLY A 566 -1.86 6.86 -4.40
CA GLY A 566 -1.00 5.78 -4.86
C GLY A 566 0.44 5.82 -4.35
N GLY A 567 0.81 6.78 -3.48
CA GLY A 567 2.17 6.90 -2.94
C GLY A 567 3.24 7.03 -4.03
N LEU A 568 4.40 6.41 -3.80
CA LEU A 568 5.53 6.42 -4.74
C LEU A 568 5.14 5.80 -6.09
N THR A 569 4.47 4.66 -6.07
CA THR A 569 4.02 3.96 -7.28
C THR A 569 3.08 4.82 -8.12
N GLY A 570 2.13 5.51 -7.49
CA GLY A 570 1.24 6.46 -8.16
C GLY A 570 2.01 7.66 -8.73
N ALA A 571 3.01 8.18 -8.01
CA ALA A 571 3.83 9.30 -8.47
C ALA A 571 4.68 8.94 -9.69
N LEU A 572 5.33 7.77 -9.66
CA LEU A 572 6.07 7.20 -10.79
C LEU A 572 5.13 6.97 -11.99
N HIS A 573 3.97 6.34 -11.77
CA HIS A 573 3.04 6.06 -12.85
C HIS A 573 2.56 7.34 -13.56
N ARG A 574 2.34 8.44 -12.82
CA ARG A 574 1.93 9.73 -13.40
C ARG A 574 2.95 10.36 -14.35
N MET A 575 4.19 9.87 -14.36
CA MET A 575 5.21 10.30 -15.32
C MET A 575 5.01 9.70 -16.72
N LEU A 576 4.28 8.59 -16.83
CA LEU A 576 3.94 8.00 -18.12
C LEU A 576 2.93 8.90 -18.86
N PRO A 577 3.14 9.18 -20.16
CA PRO A 577 2.22 9.98 -20.98
C PRO A 577 0.78 9.47 -21.01
N PHE A 578 0.60 8.14 -21.02
CA PHE A 578 -0.73 7.55 -21.13
C PHE A 578 -1.49 7.64 -19.80
N GLN A 579 -2.71 8.19 -19.87
CA GLN A 579 -3.58 8.48 -18.72
C GLN A 579 -4.76 7.53 -18.64
N GLY A 580 -4.67 6.30 -19.15
CA GLY A 580 -5.67 5.25 -18.86
C GLY A 580 -5.60 4.79 -17.41
N GLY A 581 -5.48 5.75 -16.47
CA GLY A 581 -5.39 5.73 -15.03
C GLY A 581 -4.52 4.65 -14.42
N TYR A 582 -3.70 5.05 -13.45
CA TYR A 582 -3.18 4.14 -12.43
C TYR A 582 -4.28 3.28 -11.78
N ILE A 583 -5.54 3.74 -11.86
CA ILE A 583 -6.71 3.04 -11.37
C ILE A 583 -7.05 1.77 -12.16
N TYR A 584 -6.69 1.70 -13.44
CA TYR A 584 -7.15 0.68 -14.39
C TYR A 584 -6.10 -0.38 -14.74
N LEU A 585 -4.90 -0.33 -14.16
CA LEU A 585 -3.78 -1.24 -14.50
C LEU A 585 -3.93 -2.69 -14.01
N GLY A 586 -5.13 -3.09 -13.59
CA GLY A 586 -5.41 -4.42 -13.05
C GLY A 586 -4.77 -4.64 -11.67
N GLN A 587 -5.09 -5.79 -11.07
CA GLN A 587 -4.57 -6.19 -9.76
C GLN A 587 -3.35 -7.10 -9.94
N ALA A 588 -2.44 -7.10 -8.97
CA ALA A 588 -1.37 -8.10 -8.92
C ALA A 588 -1.93 -9.53 -8.96
N PRO A 589 -1.16 -10.51 -9.46
CA PRO A 589 -1.59 -11.91 -9.48
C PRO A 589 -1.97 -12.40 -8.08
N ASP A 590 -3.05 -13.18 -7.98
CA ASP A 590 -3.47 -13.78 -6.70
C ASP A 590 -2.42 -14.76 -6.15
N ILE A 591 -1.64 -15.37 -7.06
CA ILE A 591 -0.58 -16.32 -6.75
C ILE A 591 0.77 -15.63 -7.02
N PRO A 592 1.62 -15.45 -5.98
CA PRO A 592 2.93 -14.85 -6.13
C PRO A 592 3.81 -15.59 -7.13
N THR A 593 4.34 -14.86 -8.11
CA THR A 593 5.37 -15.34 -9.04
C THR A 593 6.67 -14.59 -8.77
N SER A 594 7.80 -15.25 -9.03
CA SER A 594 9.15 -14.68 -8.94
C SER A 594 9.63 -14.05 -10.25
N ALA A 595 8.88 -14.25 -11.34
CA ALA A 595 9.28 -13.87 -12.69
C ALA A 595 9.28 -12.36 -12.91
N VAL A 596 10.38 -11.85 -13.46
CA VAL A 596 10.48 -10.47 -13.92
C VAL A 596 10.49 -10.43 -15.44
N LEU A 597 9.37 -10.00 -16.02
CA LEU A 597 9.28 -9.72 -17.44
C LEU A 597 9.78 -8.31 -17.72
N LYS A 598 10.66 -8.17 -18.71
CA LYS A 598 11.16 -6.88 -19.18
C LYS A 598 10.65 -6.62 -20.58
N THR A 599 10.16 -5.40 -20.80
CA THR A 599 9.80 -4.90 -22.13
C THR A 599 10.94 -4.05 -22.67
N ARG A 600 11.46 -4.32 -23.86
CA ARG A 600 12.53 -3.52 -24.48
C ARG A 600 12.31 -3.29 -25.95
N SER A 601 12.94 -2.25 -26.51
CA SER A 601 12.97 -2.00 -27.94
C SER A 601 13.62 -3.18 -28.70
N TYR A 602 13.12 -3.45 -29.91
CA TYR A 602 13.73 -4.40 -30.84
C TYR A 602 15.06 -3.88 -31.40
N SER A 603 16.06 -4.76 -31.42
CA SER A 603 17.33 -4.55 -32.13
C SER A 603 17.38 -5.43 -33.38
N PRO A 604 18.05 -5.00 -34.48
CA PRO A 604 18.24 -5.84 -35.67
C PRO A 604 18.88 -7.22 -35.39
N SER A 605 19.65 -7.35 -34.30
CA SER A 605 20.21 -8.63 -33.83
C SER A 605 19.14 -9.64 -33.38
N ASP A 606 17.94 -9.18 -33.03
CA ASP A 606 16.86 -10.01 -32.49
C ASP A 606 16.02 -10.68 -33.57
N LYS A 607 16.29 -10.38 -34.86
CA LYS A 607 15.50 -10.90 -35.99
C LYS A 607 15.33 -12.42 -35.92
N ASP A 608 16.42 -13.16 -35.72
CA ASP A 608 16.37 -14.62 -35.73
C ASP A 608 15.59 -15.18 -34.53
N SER A 609 15.70 -14.53 -33.36
CA SER A 609 14.95 -14.93 -32.16
C SER A 609 13.46 -14.66 -32.31
N LEU A 610 13.08 -13.52 -32.90
CA LEU A 610 11.69 -13.15 -33.17
C LEU A 610 11.03 -14.11 -34.19
N TYR A 611 11.78 -14.53 -35.21
CA TYR A 611 11.29 -15.50 -36.20
C TYR A 611 11.16 -16.90 -35.58
N ARG A 612 12.11 -17.31 -34.73
CA ARG A 612 12.03 -18.58 -33.98
C ARG A 612 10.82 -18.63 -33.05
N PHE A 613 10.56 -17.57 -32.28
CA PHE A 613 9.39 -17.49 -31.40
C PHE A 613 8.07 -17.62 -32.17
N ASN A 614 7.96 -16.95 -33.32
CA ASN A 614 6.75 -17.03 -34.13
C ASN A 614 6.51 -18.41 -34.77
N ARG A 615 7.56 -19.22 -34.97
CA ARG A 615 7.48 -20.62 -35.42
C ARG A 615 7.05 -21.60 -34.32
N GLY A 616 7.08 -21.21 -33.05
CA GLY A 616 6.75 -22.10 -31.92
C GLY A 616 7.80 -23.20 -31.65
N VAL A 617 9.03 -23.02 -32.14
CA VAL A 617 10.14 -23.98 -31.95
C VAL A 617 10.84 -23.68 -30.63
N VAL A 618 10.69 -24.57 -29.65
CA VAL A 618 11.18 -24.42 -28.27
C VAL A 618 12.65 -24.86 -28.11
N ASP A 619 13.22 -25.60 -29.05
CA ASP A 619 14.54 -26.22 -28.87
C ASP A 619 15.66 -25.50 -29.64
N LYS A 620 16.78 -25.18 -28.95
CA LYS A 620 17.93 -24.44 -29.51
C LYS A 620 18.78 -25.30 -30.47
N SER A 621 18.54 -26.62 -30.53
CA SER A 621 19.48 -27.59 -31.12
C SER A 621 19.07 -28.27 -32.42
N GLU A 622 17.84 -28.14 -32.92
CA GLU A 622 17.43 -28.87 -34.13
C GLU A 622 16.55 -28.00 -35.03
N VAL A 623 17.15 -27.33 -36.03
CA VAL A 623 16.80 -27.40 -37.47
C VAL A 623 17.81 -26.50 -38.24
N PRO A 624 18.45 -26.97 -39.33
CA PRO A 624 19.29 -26.13 -40.19
C PRO A 624 18.51 -24.99 -40.86
N MET A 625 19.15 -23.84 -41.09
CA MET A 625 18.60 -22.75 -41.93
C MET A 625 18.37 -23.22 -43.37
N GLU A 626 17.18 -23.71 -43.67
CA GLU A 626 16.61 -23.67 -45.02
C GLU A 626 15.43 -22.70 -45.02
N THR A 627 15.40 -21.78 -45.99
CA THR A 627 14.32 -20.82 -46.22
C THR A 627 13.05 -21.58 -46.63
N THR A 628 12.18 -21.89 -45.67
CA THR A 628 10.90 -22.56 -45.90
C THR A 628 9.78 -21.55 -46.21
N GLU A 629 8.63 -22.05 -46.68
CA GLU A 629 7.39 -21.28 -46.87
C GLU A 629 6.95 -20.48 -45.62
N ASP A 630 7.48 -20.83 -44.45
CA ASP A 630 7.23 -20.17 -43.17
C ASP A 630 7.87 -18.76 -43.10
N ASP A 631 9.06 -18.55 -43.68
CA ASP A 631 9.70 -17.22 -43.71
C ASP A 631 8.89 -16.21 -44.54
N ILE A 632 8.11 -16.70 -45.50
CA ILE A 632 7.19 -15.88 -46.28
C ILE A 632 6.07 -15.36 -45.38
N ALA A 633 5.41 -16.24 -44.61
CA ALA A 633 4.32 -15.81 -43.73
C ALA A 633 4.79 -14.74 -42.73
N PHE A 634 5.99 -14.89 -42.17
CA PHE A 634 6.51 -13.94 -41.18
C PHE A 634 7.00 -12.63 -41.79
N ASP A 635 7.59 -12.63 -42.99
CA ASP A 635 7.92 -11.39 -43.69
C ASP A 635 6.65 -10.58 -44.05
N TYR A 636 5.52 -11.27 -44.28
CA TYR A 636 4.22 -10.64 -44.51
C TYR A 636 3.59 -10.12 -43.20
N ASP A 637 3.73 -10.82 -42.07
CA ASP A 637 3.07 -10.44 -40.82
C ASP A 637 3.89 -9.44 -39.98
N ILE A 638 5.15 -9.77 -39.66
CA ILE A 638 6.00 -8.99 -38.75
C ILE A 638 7.19 -8.33 -39.43
N GLY A 639 7.62 -8.84 -40.59
CA GLY A 639 8.78 -8.34 -41.32
C GLY A 639 8.69 -6.85 -41.65
N VAL A 640 7.49 -6.37 -42.02
CA VAL A 640 7.23 -4.94 -42.26
C VAL A 640 7.53 -4.06 -41.04
N PHE A 641 7.19 -4.55 -39.84
CA PHE A 641 7.47 -3.84 -38.60
C PHE A 641 8.97 -3.82 -38.32
N SER A 642 9.66 -4.94 -38.51
CA SER A 642 11.12 -5.01 -38.32
C SER A 642 11.90 -4.09 -39.28
N SER A 643 11.37 -3.83 -40.48
CA SER A 643 12.01 -3.00 -41.50
C SER A 643 11.71 -1.50 -41.34
N PHE A 644 10.42 -1.15 -41.16
CA PHE A 644 9.97 0.26 -41.16
C PHE A 644 9.69 0.82 -39.76
N ASN A 645 9.12 0.00 -38.87
CA ASN A 645 8.63 0.38 -37.54
C ASN A 645 9.37 -0.35 -36.41
N SER A 646 10.67 -0.62 -36.59
CA SER A 646 11.48 -1.36 -35.60
C SER A 646 11.52 -0.68 -34.22
N LYS A 647 11.26 0.63 -34.19
CA LYS A 647 11.28 1.49 -32.98
C LYS A 647 10.00 1.43 -32.16
N THR A 648 8.92 0.95 -32.76
CA THR A 648 7.63 0.71 -32.08
C THR A 648 7.35 -0.79 -31.99
N LEU A 649 8.38 -1.60 -32.22
CA LEU A 649 8.41 -3.03 -31.99
C LEU A 649 9.12 -3.28 -30.66
N PHE A 650 8.36 -3.83 -29.71
CA PHE A 650 8.83 -4.17 -28.37
C PHE A 650 8.89 -5.68 -28.21
N LEU A 651 9.95 -6.15 -27.58
CA LEU A 651 10.13 -7.55 -27.19
C LEU A 651 9.90 -7.67 -25.68
N ILE A 652 9.31 -8.80 -25.27
CA ILE A 652 9.02 -9.14 -23.89
C ILE A 652 9.88 -10.34 -23.54
N GLU A 653 10.80 -10.15 -22.61
CA GLU A 653 11.77 -11.16 -22.19
C GLU A 653 11.60 -11.52 -20.73
N ASP A 654 11.91 -12.76 -20.37
CA ASP A 654 12.01 -13.19 -18.97
C ASP A 654 13.40 -12.93 -18.35
N ASP A 655 13.58 -13.37 -17.11
CA ASP A 655 14.83 -13.29 -16.36
C ASP A 655 16.01 -14.00 -17.03
N GLU A 656 15.74 -15.02 -17.84
CA GLU A 656 16.76 -15.79 -18.59
C GLU A 656 17.05 -15.18 -19.96
N LYS A 657 16.41 -14.04 -20.29
CA LYS A 657 16.45 -13.36 -21.59
C LYS A 657 15.86 -14.20 -22.71
N GLU A 658 14.94 -15.11 -22.38
CA GLU A 658 14.17 -15.83 -23.38
C GLU A 658 12.97 -14.98 -23.83
N LEU A 659 12.65 -15.06 -25.12
CA LEU A 659 11.59 -14.26 -25.71
C LEU A 659 10.22 -14.87 -25.36
N CYS A 660 9.45 -14.15 -24.56
CA CYS A 660 8.10 -14.54 -24.12
C CYS A 660 6.98 -13.94 -24.97
N GLY A 661 7.28 -12.91 -25.77
CA GLY A 661 6.30 -12.26 -26.62
C GLY A 661 6.80 -10.97 -27.25
N TYR A 662 5.93 -10.32 -28.02
CA TYR A 662 6.22 -9.03 -28.63
C TYR A 662 4.97 -8.17 -28.79
N VAL A 663 5.18 -6.85 -28.86
CA VAL A 663 4.17 -5.87 -29.29
C VAL A 663 4.70 -5.09 -30.48
N ALA A 664 3.98 -5.15 -31.59
CA ALA A 664 4.30 -4.43 -32.80
C ALA A 664 3.30 -3.29 -32.99
N ALA A 665 3.74 -2.06 -32.81
CA ALA A 665 2.91 -0.88 -32.92
C ALA A 665 3.25 -0.02 -34.15
N VAL A 666 2.29 0.78 -34.61
CA VAL A 666 2.41 1.72 -35.72
C VAL A 666 2.05 3.11 -35.23
N SER A 667 2.95 4.07 -35.39
CA SER A 667 2.72 5.47 -35.00
C SER A 667 1.75 6.20 -35.94
N ASP A 668 1.85 5.98 -37.25
CA ASP A 668 0.97 6.59 -38.26
C ASP A 668 0.54 5.54 -39.29
N ASN A 669 -0.75 5.15 -39.23
CA ASN A 669 -1.33 4.15 -40.12
C ASN A 669 -1.26 4.55 -41.60
N LYS A 670 -1.36 5.85 -41.92
CA LYS A 670 -1.31 6.31 -43.32
C LYS A 670 0.08 6.09 -43.88
N GLN A 671 1.11 6.56 -43.16
CA GLN A 671 2.51 6.36 -43.57
C GLN A 671 2.88 4.88 -43.68
N PHE A 672 2.35 4.06 -42.79
CA PHE A 672 2.56 2.61 -42.82
C PHE A 672 1.94 1.94 -44.05
N VAL A 673 0.70 2.29 -44.41
CA VAL A 673 0.03 1.75 -45.60
C VAL A 673 0.72 2.21 -46.89
N ASP A 674 1.12 3.48 -46.96
CA ASP A 674 1.86 4.04 -48.10
C ASP A 674 3.22 3.31 -48.24
N HIS A 675 3.96 3.11 -47.15
CA HIS A 675 5.23 2.37 -47.16
C HIS A 675 5.07 0.91 -47.60
N ILE A 676 4.04 0.22 -47.09
CA ILE A 676 3.73 -1.14 -47.48
C ILE A 676 3.50 -1.25 -48.99
N THR A 677 2.69 -0.33 -49.53
CA THR A 677 2.26 -0.36 -50.92
C THR A 677 3.41 -0.01 -51.87
N ASP A 678 4.21 1.00 -51.51
CA ASP A 678 5.20 1.58 -52.40
C ASP A 678 6.58 0.91 -52.31
N LYS A 679 6.94 0.32 -51.15
CA LYS A 679 8.29 -0.21 -50.89
C LYS A 679 8.29 -1.67 -50.48
N TRP A 680 7.59 -2.04 -49.40
CA TRP A 680 7.70 -3.38 -48.81
C TRP A 680 7.15 -4.48 -49.73
N LEU A 681 5.95 -4.29 -50.29
CA LEU A 681 5.35 -5.28 -51.21
C LEU A 681 6.23 -5.58 -52.43
N PRO A 682 6.79 -4.58 -53.15
CA PRO A 682 7.76 -4.83 -54.21
C PRO A 682 8.99 -5.63 -53.76
N GLU A 683 9.56 -5.32 -52.59
CA GLU A 683 10.75 -6.01 -52.05
C GLU A 683 10.45 -7.48 -51.72
N VAL A 684 9.34 -7.74 -51.02
CA VAL A 684 8.91 -9.10 -50.66
C VAL A 684 8.55 -9.92 -51.90
N ASN A 685 7.86 -9.33 -52.88
CA ASN A 685 7.54 -10.00 -54.15
C ASN A 685 8.79 -10.35 -54.97
N THR A 686 9.84 -9.53 -54.87
CA THR A 686 11.14 -9.83 -55.50
C THR A 686 11.88 -10.94 -54.75
N LYS A 687 11.81 -10.93 -53.41
CA LYS A 687 12.46 -11.93 -52.55
C LYS A 687 11.83 -13.33 -52.68
N TYR A 688 10.53 -13.42 -52.96
CA TYR A 688 9.76 -14.68 -53.00
C TYR A 688 9.08 -14.94 -54.35
N SER A 689 9.73 -14.55 -55.45
CA SER A 689 9.19 -14.53 -56.81
C SER A 689 8.63 -15.87 -57.34
N GLU A 690 8.96 -17.01 -56.71
CA GLU A 690 8.58 -18.35 -57.15
C GLU A 690 7.26 -18.88 -56.52
N THR A 691 6.78 -18.30 -55.42
CA THR A 691 5.61 -18.75 -54.65
C THR A 691 4.45 -17.75 -54.75
N LYS A 692 3.86 -17.60 -55.95
CA LYS A 692 2.66 -16.76 -56.14
C LYS A 692 1.45 -17.35 -55.43
N THR A 693 1.17 -16.87 -54.22
CA THR A 693 -0.15 -16.96 -53.60
C THR A 693 -0.69 -15.55 -53.41
N ASP A 694 -1.95 -15.30 -53.79
CA ASP A 694 -2.69 -14.05 -53.53
C ASP A 694 -2.90 -13.89 -52.00
N ARG A 695 -1.81 -13.62 -51.27
CA ARG A 695 -1.85 -13.38 -49.82
C ARG A 695 -2.04 -11.88 -49.62
N LYS A 696 -3.20 -11.49 -49.07
CA LYS A 696 -3.43 -10.13 -48.58
C LYS A 696 -2.58 -9.94 -47.33
N LEU A 697 -1.83 -8.84 -47.25
CA LEU A 697 -1.14 -8.48 -46.02
C LEU A 697 -2.17 -8.33 -44.88
N PRO A 698 -1.94 -8.95 -43.73
CA PRO A 698 -2.75 -8.67 -42.55
C PRO A 698 -2.53 -7.23 -42.11
N HIS A 699 -3.50 -6.67 -41.38
CA HIS A 699 -3.46 -5.32 -40.81
C HIS A 699 -3.67 -4.14 -41.79
N VAL A 700 -3.96 -4.41 -43.07
CA VAL A 700 -4.45 -3.41 -44.03
C VAL A 700 -5.98 -3.44 -44.07
N ASP A 701 -6.63 -2.87 -43.04
CA ASP A 701 -8.09 -2.76 -42.99
C ASP A 701 -8.60 -1.54 -43.79
N LYS A 702 -9.74 -1.73 -44.47
CA LYS A 702 -10.33 -0.81 -45.46
C LYS A 702 -11.24 0.35 -44.97
N PRO A 703 -11.46 0.65 -43.67
CA PRO A 703 -12.23 1.86 -43.32
C PRO A 703 -11.40 3.14 -43.56
N ASP A 704 -12.00 4.18 -44.13
CA ASP A 704 -11.34 5.49 -44.31
C ASP A 704 -10.92 6.12 -42.95
N GLU A 705 -11.65 5.81 -41.86
CA GLU A 705 -11.35 6.25 -40.49
C GLU A 705 -10.04 5.69 -39.92
N TRP A 706 -9.58 4.53 -40.42
CA TRP A 706 -8.30 3.93 -40.05
C TRP A 706 -7.09 4.68 -40.62
N LYS A 707 -7.30 5.44 -41.69
CA LYS A 707 -6.26 6.22 -42.39
C LYS A 707 -6.26 7.70 -41.99
N ALA A 708 -7.02 8.06 -40.96
CA ALA A 708 -7.04 9.41 -40.43
C ALA A 708 -5.63 9.85 -39.98
N PRO A 709 -5.27 11.14 -40.08
CA PRO A 709 -3.99 11.61 -39.56
C PRO A 709 -3.89 11.33 -38.05
N ASN A 710 -2.71 10.90 -37.59
CA ASN A 710 -2.43 10.55 -36.18
C ASN A 710 -3.26 9.36 -35.65
N SER A 711 -3.74 8.48 -36.53
CA SER A 711 -4.26 7.17 -36.14
C SER A 711 -3.13 6.13 -36.08
N SER A 712 -3.19 5.29 -35.06
CA SER A 712 -2.18 4.27 -34.76
C SER A 712 -2.86 2.91 -34.54
N HIS A 713 -2.09 1.83 -34.57
CA HIS A 713 -2.56 0.52 -34.11
C HIS A 713 -1.42 -0.29 -33.51
N PHE A 714 -1.76 -1.36 -32.80
CA PHE A 714 -0.76 -2.32 -32.33
C PHE A 714 -1.28 -3.75 -32.39
N ILE A 715 -0.34 -4.67 -32.51
CA ILE A 715 -0.52 -6.13 -32.50
C ILE A 715 0.28 -6.66 -31.32
N LEU A 716 -0.29 -7.63 -30.63
CA LEU A 716 0.30 -8.28 -29.47
C LEU A 716 0.35 -9.78 -29.74
N LYS A 717 1.46 -10.43 -29.39
CA LYS A 717 1.53 -11.88 -29.29
C LYS A 717 2.35 -12.27 -28.07
N LEU A 718 1.78 -13.11 -27.22
CA LEU A 718 2.38 -13.62 -25.98
C LEU A 718 2.39 -15.15 -25.97
N ASP A 719 3.36 -15.73 -25.28
CA ASP A 719 3.31 -17.14 -24.90
C ASP A 719 2.15 -17.37 -23.93
N SER A 720 1.41 -18.45 -24.17
CA SER A 720 0.40 -19.01 -23.26
C SER A 720 0.85 -19.14 -21.80
N LYS A 721 2.15 -19.40 -21.54
CA LYS A 721 2.71 -19.54 -20.19
C LYS A 721 2.79 -18.22 -19.42
N VAL A 722 2.81 -17.10 -20.14
CA VAL A 722 3.02 -15.74 -19.61
C VAL A 722 1.71 -14.94 -19.64
N TYR A 723 0.62 -15.59 -20.07
CA TYR A 723 -0.67 -14.95 -20.24
C TYR A 723 -1.36 -14.68 -18.89
N GLU A 724 -1.09 -13.52 -18.32
CA GLU A 724 -1.88 -12.94 -17.24
C GLU A 724 -2.38 -11.54 -17.60
N GLU A 725 -3.65 -11.27 -17.27
CA GLU A 725 -4.34 -10.03 -17.62
C GLU A 725 -3.61 -8.79 -17.09
N CYS A 726 -3.07 -8.86 -15.88
CA CYS A 726 -2.37 -7.75 -15.22
C CYS A 726 -1.08 -7.38 -15.94
N ILE A 727 -0.26 -8.37 -16.33
CA ILE A 727 0.96 -8.19 -17.11
C ILE A 727 0.63 -7.51 -18.44
N LEU A 728 -0.45 -7.96 -19.09
CA LEU A 728 -0.83 -7.40 -20.37
C LEU A 728 -1.24 -5.92 -20.27
N LYS A 729 -2.00 -5.54 -19.23
CA LYS A 729 -2.34 -4.12 -18.97
C LYS A 729 -1.09 -3.26 -18.83
N ARG A 730 -0.03 -3.77 -18.17
CA ARG A 730 1.24 -3.05 -17.97
C ARG A 730 2.00 -2.88 -19.28
N VAL A 731 2.14 -3.94 -20.07
CA VAL A 731 2.80 -3.87 -21.39
C VAL A 731 2.07 -2.91 -22.33
N ILE A 732 0.74 -3.00 -22.41
CA ILE A 732 -0.07 -2.11 -23.25
C ILE A 732 0.09 -0.66 -22.80
N ASN A 733 0.11 -0.40 -21.49
CA ASN A 733 0.30 0.95 -20.94
C ASN A 733 1.62 1.59 -21.41
N THR A 734 2.72 0.82 -21.42
CA THR A 734 4.02 1.26 -21.93
C THR A 734 3.94 1.60 -23.42
N VAL A 735 3.32 0.73 -24.22
CA VAL A 735 3.20 0.94 -25.68
C VAL A 735 2.30 2.12 -26.02
N LEU A 736 1.20 2.31 -25.28
CA LEU A 736 0.33 3.46 -25.46
C LEU A 736 1.00 4.77 -25.05
N SER A 737 1.89 4.73 -24.05
CA SER A 737 2.72 5.88 -23.68
C SER A 737 3.66 6.28 -24.82
N VAL A 738 4.30 5.30 -25.46
CA VAL A 738 5.15 5.50 -26.63
C VAL A 738 4.37 6.06 -27.83
N LEU A 739 3.21 5.48 -28.13
CA LEU A 739 2.35 5.95 -29.23
C LEU A 739 1.86 7.37 -28.99
N LYS A 740 1.43 7.70 -27.77
CA LYS A 740 1.01 9.06 -27.41
C LYS A 740 2.14 10.07 -27.54
N THR A 741 3.34 9.74 -27.09
CA THR A 741 4.54 10.60 -27.29
C THR A 741 4.91 10.71 -28.77
N SER A 742 4.61 9.69 -29.57
CA SER A 742 4.77 9.72 -31.02
C SER A 742 3.71 10.56 -31.76
N GLY A 743 2.74 11.14 -31.04
CA GLY A 743 1.68 11.99 -31.60
C GLY A 743 0.37 11.27 -31.91
N ALA A 744 0.20 10.01 -31.50
CA ALA A 744 -1.03 9.27 -31.69
C ALA A 744 -2.21 9.93 -30.95
N THR A 745 -3.30 10.18 -31.68
CA THR A 745 -4.55 10.70 -31.11
C THR A 745 -5.61 9.62 -30.95
N THR A 746 -5.59 8.62 -31.84
CA THR A 746 -6.48 7.47 -31.81
C THR A 746 -5.66 6.20 -31.99
N VAL A 747 -5.80 5.22 -31.11
CA VAL A 747 -5.14 3.92 -31.21
C VAL A 747 -6.19 2.84 -31.40
N TYR A 748 -6.09 2.09 -32.48
CA TYR A 748 -6.98 0.97 -32.77
C TYR A 748 -6.32 -0.36 -32.40
N HIS A 749 -7.14 -1.30 -31.93
CA HIS A 749 -6.75 -2.68 -31.69
C HIS A 749 -7.83 -3.61 -32.21
N LYS A 750 -7.44 -4.65 -32.93
CA LYS A 750 -8.36 -5.69 -33.40
C LYS A 750 -8.41 -6.79 -32.34
N LEU A 751 -9.60 -7.11 -31.87
CA LEU A 751 -9.78 -8.20 -30.91
C LEU A 751 -9.33 -9.52 -31.56
N ASP A 752 -8.51 -10.27 -30.85
CA ASP A 752 -8.16 -11.63 -31.18
C ASP A 752 -8.90 -12.60 -30.24
N GLY A 753 -8.83 -13.91 -30.51
CA GLY A 753 -9.46 -14.91 -29.63
C GLY A 753 -8.83 -15.02 -28.24
N VAL A 754 -7.80 -14.22 -27.93
CA VAL A 754 -7.02 -14.26 -26.68
C VAL A 754 -7.56 -13.22 -25.70
N THR A 755 -7.85 -12.00 -26.19
CA THR A 755 -8.30 -10.87 -25.37
C THR A 755 -9.81 -10.64 -25.50
N ASN A 756 -10.50 -10.38 -24.38
CA ASN A 756 -11.94 -10.09 -24.41
C ASN A 756 -12.22 -8.58 -24.51
N GLN A 757 -13.47 -8.22 -24.83
CA GLN A 757 -13.89 -6.82 -24.93
C GLN A 757 -13.81 -6.09 -23.58
N ASP A 758 -14.16 -6.77 -22.48
CA ASP A 758 -14.20 -6.21 -21.12
C ASP A 758 -12.81 -5.73 -20.67
N PHE A 759 -11.76 -6.48 -20.98
CA PHE A 759 -10.36 -6.14 -20.74
C PHE A 759 -9.99 -4.76 -21.31
N PHE A 760 -10.34 -4.53 -22.57
CA PHE A 760 -10.03 -3.28 -23.26
C PHE A 760 -10.93 -2.13 -22.81
N LEU A 761 -12.18 -2.41 -22.44
CA LEU A 761 -13.06 -1.42 -21.81
C LEU A 761 -12.47 -0.91 -20.49
N GLU A 762 -11.91 -1.79 -19.67
CA GLU A 762 -11.22 -1.40 -18.44
C GLU A 762 -9.99 -0.53 -18.70
N LEU A 763 -9.23 -0.79 -19.76
CA LEU A 763 -8.11 0.05 -20.21
C LEU A 763 -8.54 1.39 -20.84
N GLY A 764 -9.85 1.64 -20.96
CA GLY A 764 -10.41 2.87 -21.53
C GLY A 764 -10.56 2.88 -23.05
N PHE A 765 -10.53 1.71 -23.70
CA PHE A 765 -10.91 1.59 -25.11
C PHE A 765 -12.42 1.49 -25.25
N PHE A 766 -12.94 1.82 -26.43
CA PHE A 766 -14.35 1.73 -26.77
C PHE A 766 -14.54 0.87 -28.03
N PRO A 767 -15.64 0.11 -28.14
CA PRO A 767 -15.92 -0.68 -29.33
C PRO A 767 -16.25 0.22 -30.53
N VAL A 768 -15.74 -0.14 -31.70
CA VAL A 768 -16.17 0.44 -32.98
C VAL A 768 -17.49 -0.22 -33.39
N GLN A 769 -18.52 0.56 -33.71
CA GLN A 769 -19.83 0.01 -34.08
C GLN A 769 -19.73 -0.89 -35.32
N GLY A 770 -20.08 -2.18 -35.17
CA GLY A 770 -20.20 -3.13 -36.28
C GLY A 770 -18.93 -3.91 -36.65
N ASP A 771 -17.80 -3.70 -35.96
CA ASP A 771 -16.52 -4.36 -36.21
C ASP A 771 -15.97 -5.02 -34.91
N GLU A 772 -15.20 -6.10 -35.01
CA GLU A 772 -14.42 -6.72 -33.90
C GLU A 772 -13.17 -5.86 -33.55
N LYS A 773 -13.39 -4.56 -33.31
CA LYS A 773 -12.32 -3.57 -33.10
C LYS A 773 -12.61 -2.69 -31.91
N MET A 774 -11.55 -2.40 -31.16
CA MET A 774 -11.53 -1.46 -30.04
C MET A 774 -10.70 -0.24 -30.45
N PHE A 775 -11.08 0.94 -29.99
CA PHE A 775 -10.29 2.16 -30.19
C PHE A 775 -10.18 2.95 -28.89
N TRP A 776 -8.99 3.50 -28.65
CA TRP A 776 -8.73 4.48 -27.61
C TRP A 776 -8.53 5.85 -28.25
N ARG A 777 -9.00 6.93 -27.60
CA ARG A 777 -8.72 8.31 -28.02
C ARG A 777 -8.08 9.09 -26.88
N SER A 778 -7.03 9.83 -27.21
CA SER A 778 -6.50 10.87 -26.32
C SER A 778 -7.52 12.01 -26.28
N LEU A 779 -8.13 12.23 -25.11
CA LEU A 779 -8.93 13.43 -24.84
C LEU A 779 -8.05 14.68 -24.73
#